data_AF-A0A9P1N554-F1
#
_entry.id   AF-A0A9P1N554-F1
#
_cell.length_a   1.000
_cell.length_b   1.000
_cell.length_c   1.000
_cell.angle_alpha   90.00
_cell.angle_beta   90.00
_cell.angle_gamma   90.00
#
_symmetry.space_group_name_H-M   'P 1'
#
loop_
_entity.id
_entity.type
_entity.pdbx_description
1 polymer ?
#
loop_
_entity_poly.entity_id
_entity_poly.type
_entity_poly.pdbx_seq_one_letter_code
_entity_poly.pdbx_strand_id
1 'polypeptide(L)'
;MPEVSRKIMSFEEEDFYSESTEELFEIDEEEPDLLDSLLDKAFDGKNDEDSAIDTMKEEELMSGDEDQEISAEDEEKLVDLDLIPNFSTDRNVYGTSFNVYNGELERPRNIHVYTRNSIWFKFPIAKCLRKRTSRLEKRCEKFEVEFGTKIDKMSNVKIVTKTANDVEVMETRNIQSFIVDCFREGKLGVLLIGVENNKITGCPMGISDQDNLRLALDTACQTEFEPRIENVLDTVDIRFYRVLKAHDDDDDDVAANRHLVVIWLKKLRKNIYSLASEQFQRLEKMPNPPPKEDTWAFQPIGSPFPPSPVKCMGEQNMYVALWYKHGKPIHGRSWNNGGVVECSFPYKSAELTTKAQLEGQIQVLQYLGDHNSQGFWYEWIKYKDRLEKLDDKHQLVRCGDSFPIFWKRAEGNLLGYVDNKTEEALFSFNGKVYSKKGGELADMYIITRNCVGGPPNCECAGCGSGPKTKSVIDEWMDIREGDPWPTRQLVRALDKSLDTLPGVPADQYVALWYMQGEPVMGRVWNNNGKIAASFSWFNNEYAKNVGSIQLLVHLPDNMRGFDYGWIPFPEAAKFGDKEWHPVHVNNHKGDISVGVVNLPGGKQILAKVDVRNEKYGYGHEGKEHSAQAKACADTTIVLCRKPKPGYKLDG
;
A
#
# COMPACT_ATOMS: atom_id res chain seq x y z
N MET A 1 59.17 -51.25 45.98
CA MET A 1 58.65 -51.84 47.23
C MET A 1 59.24 -51.07 48.40
N PRO A 2 58.45 -50.72 49.43
CA PRO A 2 56.98 -50.59 49.40
C PRO A 2 56.59 -49.37 48.51
N GLU A 3 55.66 -48.44 48.72
CA GLU A 3 54.40 -48.24 49.50
C GLU A 3 53.57 -47.25 48.62
N VAL A 4 52.26 -47.27 48.34
CA VAL A 4 51.01 -47.82 48.90
C VAL A 4 50.26 -46.92 49.91
N SER A 5 49.31 -46.14 49.38
CA SER A 5 48.05 -45.88 50.06
C SER A 5 46.91 -45.72 49.04
N ARG A 6 45.78 -46.38 49.29
CA ARG A 6 44.47 -46.23 48.61
C ARG A 6 43.50 -45.59 49.65
N LYS A 7 42.24 -45.23 49.42
CA LYS A 7 41.15 -45.90 48.67
C LYS A 7 39.85 -45.08 48.81
N ILE A 8 38.83 -45.44 47.99
CA ILE A 8 37.35 -45.28 48.11
C ILE A 8 36.79 -44.19 47.17
N MET A 9 36.04 -44.50 46.08
CA MET A 9 34.69 -45.13 45.90
C MET A 9 33.52 -44.25 46.40
N SER A 10 32.33 -44.20 45.79
CA SER A 10 31.62 -44.99 44.72
C SER A 10 30.49 -44.10 44.12
N PHE A 11 29.80 -44.36 43.00
CA PHE A 11 29.70 -45.46 42.00
C PHE A 11 29.54 -44.80 40.57
N GLU A 12 29.23 -45.39 39.39
CA GLU A 12 28.31 -46.47 38.91
C GLU A 12 26.80 -46.11 39.12
N GLU A 13 25.75 -46.44 38.33
CA GLU A 13 25.43 -47.37 37.20
C GLU A 13 25.08 -46.57 35.89
N GLU A 14 25.38 -46.98 34.64
CA GLU A 14 24.74 -48.00 33.73
C GLU A 14 23.28 -47.67 33.30
N ASP A 15 22.79 -47.90 32.07
CA ASP A 15 23.33 -48.48 30.80
C ASP A 15 22.54 -47.86 29.58
N PHE A 16 22.56 -48.22 28.27
CA PHE A 16 23.20 -49.25 27.42
C PHE A 16 23.33 -48.74 25.95
N TYR A 17 23.79 -49.60 25.03
CA TYR A 17 23.77 -49.49 23.55
C TYR A 17 22.43 -50.08 22.98
N SER A 18 22.16 -50.41 21.69
CA SER A 18 22.98 -50.72 20.49
C SER A 18 22.18 -50.51 19.17
N GLU A 19 22.60 -51.11 18.06
CA GLU A 19 22.12 -50.91 16.67
C GLU A 19 21.17 -52.03 16.17
N SER A 20 20.38 -51.73 15.12
CA SER A 20 19.90 -52.68 14.09
C SER A 20 19.51 -51.89 12.83
N THR A 21 20.21 -52.00 11.69
CA THR A 21 20.26 -53.06 10.66
C THR A 21 19.00 -53.17 9.80
N GLU A 22 19.20 -53.12 8.47
CA GLU A 22 18.18 -53.32 7.43
C GLU A 22 17.73 -54.78 7.35
N GLU A 23 16.47 -55.03 6.97
CA GLU A 23 16.10 -56.29 6.30
C GLU A 23 14.90 -56.09 5.34
N LEU A 24 14.89 -56.85 4.25
CA LEU A 24 13.87 -56.82 3.19
C LEU A 24 12.92 -58.01 3.36
N PHE A 25 11.60 -57.78 3.22
CA PHE A 25 10.64 -58.86 3.01
C PHE A 25 9.55 -58.46 2.01
N GLU A 26 9.39 -59.30 0.98
CA GLU A 26 8.20 -59.39 0.14
C GLU A 26 7.19 -60.34 0.84
N ILE A 27 5.90 -60.00 0.86
CA ILE A 27 4.80 -60.94 1.09
C ILE A 27 3.62 -60.55 0.17
N ASP A 28 2.98 -61.55 -0.41
CA ASP A 28 1.91 -61.44 -1.40
C ASP A 28 0.48 -61.24 -0.81
N GLU A 29 -0.50 -61.34 -1.70
CA GLU A 29 -1.96 -61.27 -1.57
C GLU A 29 -2.58 -62.09 -0.41
N GLU A 30 -3.66 -61.57 0.20
CA GLU A 30 -4.97 -62.24 0.25
C GLU A 30 -6.08 -61.29 0.77
N GLU A 31 -7.35 -61.59 0.45
CA GLU A 31 -8.53 -60.85 0.93
C GLU A 31 -8.91 -61.26 2.38
N PRO A 32 -9.89 -60.60 3.02
CA PRO A 32 -11.21 -61.22 2.97
C PRO A 32 -12.40 -60.25 2.86
N ASP A 33 -13.44 -60.77 2.21
CA ASP A 33 -14.80 -60.23 2.18
C ASP A 33 -15.56 -60.45 3.52
N LEU A 34 -16.82 -60.00 3.59
CA LEU A 34 -17.81 -60.17 4.69
C LEU A 34 -17.74 -59.19 5.89
N LEU A 35 -18.66 -58.21 5.90
CA LEU A 35 -19.83 -58.29 6.82
C LEU A 35 -21.03 -57.47 6.33
N ASP A 36 -21.57 -57.83 5.16
CA ASP A 36 -22.80 -57.22 4.64
C ASP A 36 -24.05 -57.87 5.26
N SER A 37 -24.35 -57.55 6.53
CA SER A 37 -25.65 -57.90 7.16
C SER A 37 -25.97 -57.10 8.44
N LEU A 38 -26.72 -56.01 8.31
CA LEU A 38 -27.64 -55.51 9.34
C LEU A 38 -28.60 -54.47 8.76
N LEU A 39 -29.87 -54.51 9.19
CA LEU A 39 -30.96 -53.58 8.83
C LEU A 39 -31.46 -53.63 7.38
N ASP A 40 -32.10 -54.74 7.01
CA ASP A 40 -33.32 -54.66 6.19
C ASP A 40 -34.34 -55.76 6.61
N LYS A 41 -35.64 -55.50 6.38
CA LYS A 41 -36.83 -56.16 6.96
C LYS A 41 -37.05 -55.80 8.44
N ALA A 42 -38.25 -55.46 8.91
CA ALA A 42 -39.60 -55.49 8.32
C ALA A 42 -40.42 -54.26 8.84
N PHE A 43 -41.64 -53.93 8.37
CA PHE A 43 -42.69 -54.74 7.72
C PHE A 43 -43.48 -53.98 6.64
N ASP A 44 -44.16 -54.74 5.77
CA ASP A 44 -45.10 -54.31 4.71
C ASP A 44 -46.47 -53.85 5.27
N GLY A 45 -47.27 -53.06 4.55
CA GLY A 45 -48.50 -52.45 5.11
C GLY A 45 -49.35 -51.47 4.25
N LYS A 46 -49.59 -51.80 2.99
CA LYS A 46 -50.56 -51.23 2.01
C LYS A 46 -51.84 -50.45 2.45
N ASN A 47 -52.28 -49.61 1.50
CA ASN A 47 -53.67 -49.33 0.99
C ASN A 47 -54.48 -48.07 1.44
N ASP A 48 -55.06 -47.42 0.41
CA ASP A 48 -56.37 -46.71 0.28
C ASP A 48 -56.73 -45.52 1.21
N GLU A 49 -57.61 -44.54 0.91
CA GLU A 49 -58.21 -43.98 -0.34
C GLU A 49 -58.78 -42.55 -0.03
N ASP A 50 -59.10 -41.78 -1.08
CA ASP A 50 -60.11 -40.69 -1.17
C ASP A 50 -60.22 -39.44 -0.24
N SER A 51 -60.51 -38.31 -0.91
CA SER A 51 -61.35 -37.16 -0.49
C SER A 51 -60.87 -36.19 0.63
N ALA A 52 -61.54 -35.05 0.90
CA ALA A 52 -62.02 -33.92 0.07
C ALA A 52 -62.58 -32.79 0.98
N ILE A 53 -62.47 -31.52 0.56
CA ILE A 53 -63.36 -30.35 0.88
C ILE A 53 -63.75 -30.07 2.36
N ASP A 54 -63.22 -28.99 2.96
CA ASP A 54 -63.96 -27.74 3.29
C ASP A 54 -62.94 -26.64 3.71
N THR A 55 -63.02 -25.32 3.48
CA THR A 55 -64.07 -24.25 3.40
C THR A 55 -64.36 -23.54 4.75
N MET A 56 -64.56 -22.22 4.68
CA MET A 56 -64.97 -21.27 5.75
C MET A 56 -63.84 -20.79 6.71
N LYS A 57 -63.78 -19.52 7.15
CA LYS A 57 -64.65 -18.34 6.85
C LYS A 57 -63.93 -16.99 7.08
N GLU A 58 -64.53 -15.91 6.57
CA GLU A 58 -64.19 -14.51 6.87
C GLU A 58 -64.74 -14.06 8.24
N GLU A 59 -64.23 -12.95 8.79
CA GLU A 59 -65.07 -11.82 9.24
C GLU A 59 -64.23 -10.53 9.40
N GLU A 60 -64.81 -9.38 9.03
CA GLU A 60 -64.26 -8.03 9.18
C GLU A 60 -64.94 -7.28 10.34
N LEU A 61 -64.39 -6.12 10.78
CA LEU A 61 -65.05 -4.80 10.98
C LEU A 61 -64.03 -3.82 11.63
N MET A 62 -63.83 -2.58 11.15
CA MET A 62 -64.53 -1.31 11.53
C MET A 62 -64.45 -0.94 13.03
N SER A 63 -64.36 0.31 13.52
CA SER A 63 -64.07 1.68 13.01
C SER A 63 -64.00 2.62 14.26
N GLY A 64 -63.50 3.86 14.30
CA GLY A 64 -62.90 4.81 13.33
C GLY A 64 -62.55 6.14 14.05
N ASP A 65 -62.28 7.21 13.28
CA ASP A 65 -62.53 8.69 13.41
C ASP A 65 -62.96 9.33 14.77
N GLU A 66 -62.84 10.64 15.07
CA GLU A 66 -62.85 11.87 14.22
C GLU A 66 -62.23 13.11 14.97
N ASP A 67 -62.14 14.28 14.32
CA ASP A 67 -61.42 15.51 14.76
C ASP A 67 -62.16 16.45 15.74
N GLN A 68 -61.44 17.46 16.29
CA GLN A 68 -62.05 18.77 16.60
C GLN A 68 -61.07 19.97 16.71
N GLU A 69 -61.30 21.01 15.89
CA GLU A 69 -60.77 22.38 16.05
C GLU A 69 -61.79 23.29 16.76
N ILE A 70 -61.34 24.30 17.54
CA ILE A 70 -61.98 25.64 17.69
C ILE A 70 -60.86 26.70 17.91
N SER A 71 -61.13 27.96 17.54
CA SER A 71 -60.15 29.02 17.21
C SER A 71 -60.07 30.25 18.14
N ALA A 72 -58.91 30.94 18.11
CA ALA A 72 -58.68 32.39 18.33
C ALA A 72 -58.90 32.96 19.77
N GLU A 73 -58.37 34.13 20.17
CA GLU A 73 -57.66 35.24 19.48
C GLU A 73 -56.36 35.66 20.22
N ASP A 74 -55.41 36.29 19.50
CA ASP A 74 -54.46 37.40 19.85
C ASP A 74 -53.78 37.52 21.25
N GLU A 75 -52.51 37.96 21.41
CA GLU A 75 -51.38 38.22 20.49
C GLU A 75 -50.07 38.24 21.32
N GLU A 76 -49.09 37.35 21.09
CA GLU A 76 -47.68 37.60 21.47
C GLU A 76 -46.72 36.74 20.63
N LYS A 77 -45.61 37.35 20.15
CA LYS A 77 -44.84 36.82 19.01
C LYS A 77 -43.73 35.86 19.43
N LEU A 78 -44.07 34.56 19.49
CA LEU A 78 -43.08 33.48 19.48
C LEU A 78 -42.48 33.30 18.09
N VAL A 79 -41.17 33.05 18.03
CA VAL A 79 -40.44 32.77 16.78
C VAL A 79 -40.50 31.28 16.50
N ASP A 80 -40.72 30.93 15.23
CA ASP A 80 -40.79 29.55 14.75
C ASP A 80 -39.50 28.77 15.07
N LEU A 81 -39.65 27.57 15.62
CA LEU A 81 -38.54 26.66 15.92
C LEU A 81 -37.93 26.06 14.65
N ASP A 82 -38.70 25.95 13.56
CA ASP A 82 -38.21 25.47 12.26
C ASP A 82 -37.37 26.54 11.53
N LEU A 83 -37.28 27.77 12.06
CA LEU A 83 -36.34 28.81 11.65
C LEU A 83 -35.02 28.79 12.45
N ILE A 84 -34.83 27.84 13.38
CA ILE A 84 -33.53 27.61 14.04
C ILE A 84 -32.77 26.51 13.28
N PRO A 85 -31.59 26.81 12.67
CA PRO A 85 -30.82 25.79 11.97
C PRO A 85 -30.36 24.67 12.91
N ASN A 86 -30.75 23.42 12.60
CA ASN A 86 -30.28 22.24 13.30
C ASN A 86 -28.81 21.94 12.95
N PHE A 87 -27.88 22.43 13.78
CA PHE A 87 -26.44 22.25 13.59
C PHE A 87 -25.90 20.82 13.89
N SER A 88 -26.77 19.80 14.02
CA SER A 88 -26.35 18.42 14.33
C SER A 88 -26.37 17.44 13.14
N THR A 89 -26.93 17.82 11.97
CA THR A 89 -27.08 16.90 10.82
C THR A 89 -26.75 17.57 9.48
N ASP A 90 -25.95 16.86 8.67
CA ASP A 90 -25.56 17.09 7.27
C ASP A 90 -24.63 18.30 6.90
N ARG A 91 -23.48 17.92 6.32
CA ARG A 91 -22.76 18.52 5.16
C ARG A 91 -22.38 20.02 5.16
N ASN A 92 -21.07 20.24 5.28
CA ASN A 92 -20.24 21.17 4.49
C ASN A 92 -20.90 22.47 3.96
N VAL A 93 -20.83 23.56 4.74
CA VAL A 93 -21.12 24.93 4.25
C VAL A 93 -19.92 25.87 4.46
N TYR A 94 -18.69 25.38 4.27
CA TYR A 94 -17.47 26.18 4.24
C TYR A 94 -16.53 25.69 3.12
N GLY A 95 -16.86 26.09 1.89
CA GLY A 95 -16.07 25.88 0.67
C GLY A 95 -15.81 27.18 -0.09
N THR A 96 -15.89 28.33 0.59
CA THR A 96 -15.79 29.67 0.01
C THR A 96 -14.33 30.06 -0.21
N SER A 97 -13.85 29.99 -1.44
CA SER A 97 -12.65 30.73 -1.85
C SER A 97 -12.93 32.24 -1.77
N PHE A 98 -11.93 33.00 -1.32
CA PHE A 98 -12.02 34.46 -1.21
C PHE A 98 -10.97 35.08 -2.14
N ASN A 99 -11.38 35.99 -3.03
CA ASN A 99 -10.43 36.75 -3.84
C ASN A 99 -9.81 37.85 -2.98
N VAL A 100 -8.51 37.71 -2.75
CA VAL A 100 -7.74 38.54 -1.81
C VAL A 100 -7.60 40.00 -2.26
N TYR A 101 -7.85 40.30 -3.54
CA TYR A 101 -7.71 41.63 -4.13
C TYR A 101 -9.01 42.44 -4.13
N ASN A 102 -10.14 41.86 -4.60
CA ASN A 102 -11.40 42.60 -4.74
C ASN A 102 -12.32 42.53 -3.50
N GLY A 103 -12.15 41.53 -2.63
CA GLY A 103 -12.94 41.35 -1.41
C GLY A 103 -14.39 40.88 -1.63
N GLU A 104 -14.70 40.32 -2.81
CA GLU A 104 -16.02 39.76 -3.09
C GLU A 104 -16.27 38.48 -2.27
N LEU A 105 -17.49 38.38 -1.72
CA LEU A 105 -17.85 37.41 -0.69
C LEU A 105 -19.33 37.06 -0.85
N GLU A 106 -19.64 35.81 -1.20
CA GLU A 106 -21.01 35.30 -1.14
C GLU A 106 -21.40 35.10 0.34
N ARG A 107 -22.19 36.04 0.87
CA ARG A 107 -22.46 36.25 2.29
C ARG A 107 -23.48 35.27 2.88
N PRO A 108 -23.34 34.92 4.17
CA PRO A 108 -24.17 35.61 5.18
C PRO A 108 -23.49 36.80 5.89
N ARG A 109 -24.23 37.46 6.80
CA ARG A 109 -24.03 38.89 7.15
C ARG A 109 -23.47 39.15 8.56
N ASN A 110 -22.81 40.32 8.67
CA ASN A 110 -22.59 41.13 9.87
C ASN A 110 -21.68 40.60 10.99
N ILE A 111 -20.45 41.10 11.05
CA ILE A 111 -19.68 41.30 12.29
C ILE A 111 -19.12 42.74 12.28
N HIS A 112 -19.20 43.44 13.41
CA HIS A 112 -18.63 44.79 13.57
C HIS A 112 -17.19 44.73 14.11
N VAL A 113 -16.30 45.56 13.55
CA VAL A 113 -14.88 45.62 13.95
C VAL A 113 -14.69 46.58 15.14
N TYR A 114 -14.00 46.11 16.19
CA TYR A 114 -13.47 46.94 17.28
C TYR A 114 -11.96 47.14 17.12
N THR A 115 -11.49 48.38 17.22
CA THR A 115 -10.06 48.73 17.12
C THR A 115 -9.46 49.14 18.46
N ARG A 116 -8.33 48.55 18.91
CA ARG A 116 -7.41 49.21 19.88
C ARG A 116 -5.99 48.63 19.99
N ASN A 117 -5.01 49.50 19.72
CA ASN A 117 -3.72 49.68 20.41
C ASN A 117 -2.75 48.49 20.65
N SER A 118 -1.96 48.17 19.62
CA SER A 118 -0.48 48.26 19.59
C SER A 118 0.36 48.12 20.89
N ILE A 119 1.34 47.19 20.87
CA ILE A 119 2.69 47.27 21.47
C ILE A 119 3.67 46.53 20.52
N TRP A 120 4.93 46.97 20.42
CA TRP A 120 5.90 46.46 19.41
C TRP A 120 7.30 46.16 19.98
N PHE A 121 8.00 45.19 19.37
CA PHE A 121 9.45 44.96 19.56
C PHE A 121 10.19 44.74 18.22
N LYS A 122 11.54 44.83 18.24
CA LYS A 122 12.39 45.08 17.07
C LYS A 122 13.10 43.83 16.52
N PHE A 123 12.98 43.54 15.22
CA PHE A 123 13.78 42.55 14.45
C PHE A 123 14.01 43.08 12.99
N PRO A 124 14.84 42.47 12.09
CA PRO A 124 15.97 43.23 11.53
C PRO A 124 15.82 43.74 10.08
N ILE A 125 14.65 43.67 9.43
CA ILE A 125 14.45 44.27 8.09
C ILE A 125 14.79 45.77 8.07
N ALA A 126 14.63 46.44 9.23
CA ALA A 126 15.08 47.82 9.46
C ALA A 126 16.60 48.06 9.23
N LYS A 127 17.45 47.04 9.05
CA LYS A 127 18.88 47.22 8.74
C LYS A 127 19.16 47.35 7.24
N CYS A 128 18.32 46.76 6.39
CA CYS A 128 18.40 46.91 4.93
C CYS A 128 17.86 48.30 4.51
N LEU A 129 16.79 48.74 5.17
CA LEU A 129 16.09 50.01 4.91
C LEU A 129 16.66 51.25 5.64
N ARG A 130 17.80 51.14 6.34
CA ARG A 130 18.43 52.27 7.07
C ARG A 130 19.80 52.66 6.51
N LYS A 131 19.80 53.37 5.39
CA LYS A 131 20.92 54.27 5.03
C LYS A 131 20.43 55.71 4.98
N ARG A 132 21.03 56.56 5.82
CA ARG A 132 20.79 58.01 6.00
C ARG A 132 19.42 58.44 6.57
N THR A 133 19.34 58.61 7.90
CA THR A 133 18.45 59.62 8.54
C THR A 133 18.92 59.99 9.95
N SER A 134 20.20 60.34 10.09
CA SER A 134 20.83 60.70 11.38
C SER A 134 20.45 62.11 11.86
N ARG A 135 19.15 62.36 12.16
CA ARG A 135 18.69 63.46 13.04
C ARG A 135 17.20 63.51 13.44
N LEU A 136 16.33 62.60 12.97
CA LEU A 136 14.88 62.66 13.23
C LEU A 136 14.37 61.64 14.26
N GLU A 137 15.03 61.56 15.42
CA GLU A 137 14.46 60.91 16.60
C GLU A 137 13.47 61.83 17.34
N LYS A 138 12.25 62.01 16.80
CA LYS A 138 10.99 62.29 17.53
C LYS A 138 9.80 62.52 16.59
N ARG A 139 8.70 61.79 16.87
CA ARG A 139 7.36 61.86 16.25
C ARG A 139 7.27 61.31 14.81
N CYS A 140 6.16 60.60 14.55
CA CYS A 140 5.73 60.07 13.25
C CYS A 140 6.71 59.09 12.55
N GLU A 141 6.70 57.81 12.96
CA GLU A 141 7.26 56.73 12.12
C GLU A 141 6.37 56.54 10.87
N LYS A 142 6.75 57.17 9.75
CA LYS A 142 6.21 56.85 8.43
C LYS A 142 6.85 55.56 7.92
N PHE A 143 6.04 54.57 7.56
CA PHE A 143 6.50 53.31 6.97
C PHE A 143 6.65 53.47 5.45
N GLU A 144 7.74 54.11 5.03
CA GLU A 144 8.06 54.41 3.62
C GLU A 144 9.30 53.61 3.16
N VAL A 145 9.34 53.16 1.89
CA VAL A 145 10.44 52.39 1.27
C VAL A 145 10.72 52.85 -0.16
N GLU A 146 11.97 52.79 -0.63
CA GLU A 146 12.35 53.26 -1.98
C GLU A 146 12.06 52.21 -3.06
N PHE A 147 11.45 52.61 -4.18
CA PHE A 147 11.28 51.75 -5.37
C PHE A 147 12.62 51.24 -5.90
N GLY A 148 12.65 49.99 -6.37
CA GLY A 148 13.86 49.36 -6.91
C GLY A 148 14.84 48.82 -5.87
N THR A 149 14.62 49.07 -4.58
CA THR A 149 15.41 48.53 -3.46
C THR A 149 15.51 47.00 -3.54
N LYS A 150 16.74 46.47 -3.50
CA LYS A 150 16.98 45.02 -3.49
C LYS A 150 16.70 44.41 -2.12
N ILE A 151 16.19 43.18 -2.11
CA ILE A 151 15.96 42.38 -0.91
C ILE A 151 17.12 41.40 -0.69
N ASP A 152 17.85 41.58 0.41
CA ASP A 152 18.91 40.66 0.82
C ASP A 152 18.32 39.36 1.43
N LYS A 153 18.83 38.20 1.00
CA LYS A 153 18.44 36.90 1.57
C LYS A 153 19.09 36.70 2.95
N MET A 154 18.28 36.37 3.96
CA MET A 154 18.76 36.01 5.30
C MET A 154 18.71 34.49 5.49
N SER A 155 19.78 33.87 5.97
CA SER A 155 19.89 32.40 6.12
C SER A 155 18.88 31.77 7.08
N ASN A 156 18.33 32.56 8.02
CA ASN A 156 17.55 32.08 9.16
C ASN A 156 16.05 32.42 9.06
N VAL A 157 15.59 32.90 7.90
CA VAL A 157 14.20 33.35 7.66
C VAL A 157 13.75 32.86 6.29
N LYS A 158 12.58 32.23 6.20
CA LYS A 158 11.96 31.85 4.92
C LYS A 158 11.31 33.09 4.32
N ILE A 159 12.02 33.75 3.40
CA ILE A 159 11.50 34.90 2.64
C ILE A 159 10.85 34.37 1.35
N VAL A 160 9.56 34.63 1.17
CA VAL A 160 8.82 34.40 -0.07
C VAL A 160 8.44 35.76 -0.67
N THR A 161 8.58 35.90 -1.99
CA THR A 161 8.33 37.15 -2.72
C THR A 161 7.26 36.94 -3.78
N LYS A 162 6.30 37.85 -3.87
CA LYS A 162 5.24 37.89 -4.87
C LYS A 162 5.16 39.26 -5.54
N THR A 163 4.80 39.28 -6.81
CA THR A 163 4.58 40.50 -7.61
C THR A 163 3.27 41.21 -7.20
N ALA A 164 2.85 42.24 -7.93
CA ALA A 164 1.52 42.83 -7.77
C ALA A 164 0.43 41.94 -8.40
N ASN A 165 0.67 41.45 -9.62
CA ASN A 165 -0.26 40.60 -10.37
C ASN A 165 -0.52 39.26 -9.65
N ASP A 166 0.46 38.75 -8.90
CA ASP A 166 0.31 37.59 -8.01
C ASP A 166 -0.81 37.76 -6.96
N VAL A 167 -1.28 38.98 -6.67
CA VAL A 167 -2.33 39.28 -5.67
C VAL A 167 -3.73 39.15 -6.24
N GLU A 168 -3.93 39.57 -7.49
CA GLU A 168 -5.22 39.54 -8.19
C GLU A 168 -5.76 38.11 -8.33
N VAL A 169 -4.83 37.14 -8.43
CA VAL A 169 -5.08 35.69 -8.45
C VAL A 169 -4.69 34.99 -7.13
N MET A 170 -4.44 35.75 -6.05
CA MET A 170 -4.16 35.15 -4.75
C MET A 170 -5.45 34.73 -4.06
N GLU A 171 -5.45 33.49 -3.59
CA GLU A 171 -6.47 32.96 -2.71
C GLU A 171 -5.90 32.74 -1.31
N THR A 172 -6.81 32.70 -0.32
CA THR A 172 -6.59 32.28 1.07
C THR A 172 -5.58 31.12 1.20
N ARG A 173 -5.77 30.06 0.40
CA ARG A 173 -4.93 28.85 0.36
C ARG A 173 -3.46 29.07 0.04
N ASN A 174 -3.11 30.09 -0.74
CA ASN A 174 -1.70 30.38 -1.05
C ASN A 174 -0.94 30.86 0.19
N ILE A 175 -1.61 31.60 1.07
CA ILE A 175 -1.00 32.18 2.27
C ILE A 175 -1.02 31.16 3.42
N GLN A 176 -2.10 30.39 3.57
CA GLN A 176 -2.15 29.23 4.49
C GLN A 176 -1.04 28.21 4.19
N SER A 177 -0.80 27.91 2.91
CA SER A 177 0.30 27.01 2.49
C SER A 177 1.67 27.50 2.98
N PHE A 178 1.93 28.81 2.84
CA PHE A 178 3.14 29.45 3.35
C PHE A 178 3.25 29.40 4.88
N ILE A 179 2.13 29.52 5.60
CA ILE A 179 2.07 29.39 7.07
C ILE A 179 2.41 27.96 7.52
N VAL A 180 1.75 26.95 6.94
CA VAL A 180 2.00 25.52 7.23
C VAL A 180 3.47 25.16 6.98
N ASP A 181 4.04 25.62 5.87
CA ASP A 181 5.44 25.43 5.54
C ASP A 181 6.40 26.00 6.61
N CYS A 182 6.16 27.23 7.08
CA CYS A 182 7.01 27.85 8.10
C CYS A 182 6.92 27.13 9.46
N PHE A 183 5.74 26.62 9.83
CA PHE A 183 5.58 25.77 11.02
C PHE A 183 6.30 24.44 10.88
N ARG A 184 6.15 23.73 9.75
CA ARG A 184 6.84 22.46 9.45
C ARG A 184 8.37 22.61 9.46
N GLU A 185 8.89 23.70 8.92
CA GLU A 185 10.32 23.99 8.92
C GLU A 185 10.85 24.56 10.26
N GLY A 186 9.96 24.95 11.19
CA GLY A 186 10.32 25.59 12.45
C GLY A 186 10.97 26.98 12.32
N LYS A 187 10.77 27.65 11.18
CA LYS A 187 11.44 28.91 10.81
C LYS A 187 10.51 30.11 10.93
N LEU A 188 11.10 31.29 11.12
CA LEU A 188 10.39 32.55 10.90
C LEU A 188 10.12 32.73 9.40
N GLY A 189 8.89 33.11 9.06
CA GLY A 189 8.47 33.41 7.68
C GLY A 189 8.28 34.90 7.45
N VAL A 190 8.63 35.37 6.25
CA VAL A 190 8.18 36.67 5.72
C VAL A 190 7.69 36.49 4.29
N LEU A 191 6.42 36.81 4.03
CA LEU A 191 5.85 36.93 2.69
C LEU A 191 5.82 38.42 2.31
N LEU A 192 6.55 38.76 1.25
CA LEU A 192 6.67 40.11 0.68
C LEU A 192 5.87 40.19 -0.62
N ILE A 193 5.01 41.18 -0.74
CA ILE A 193 4.08 41.32 -1.89
C ILE A 193 4.23 42.71 -2.51
N GLY A 194 4.42 42.76 -3.83
CA GLY A 194 4.93 43.93 -4.54
C GLY A 194 6.45 43.88 -4.72
N VAL A 195 6.97 42.68 -5.04
CA VAL A 195 8.38 42.40 -5.28
C VAL A 195 8.54 41.69 -6.62
N GLU A 196 9.45 42.19 -7.46
CA GLU A 196 9.73 41.64 -8.77
C GLU A 196 11.25 41.59 -8.99
N ASN A 197 11.79 40.48 -9.49
CA ASN A 197 13.23 40.32 -9.76
C ASN A 197 14.13 40.66 -8.53
N ASN A 198 13.65 40.34 -7.31
CA ASN A 198 14.22 40.68 -6.00
C ASN A 198 14.32 42.20 -5.70
N LYS A 199 13.57 43.05 -6.40
CA LYS A 199 13.42 44.49 -6.15
C LYS A 199 12.00 44.82 -5.66
N ILE A 200 11.86 45.81 -4.79
CA ILE A 200 10.57 46.35 -4.37
C ILE A 200 9.95 47.17 -5.51
N THR A 201 8.74 46.79 -5.95
CA THR A 201 7.93 47.52 -6.96
C THR A 201 6.60 48.03 -6.40
N GLY A 202 6.09 47.41 -5.31
CA GLY A 202 4.83 47.72 -4.67
C GLY A 202 3.60 47.31 -5.48
N CYS A 203 2.49 47.06 -4.78
CA CYS A 203 1.17 46.84 -5.37
C CYS A 203 0.38 48.16 -5.35
N PRO A 204 -0.38 48.51 -6.40
CA PRO A 204 -1.38 49.57 -6.30
C PRO A 204 -2.49 49.10 -5.34
N MET A 205 -2.73 49.84 -4.25
CA MET A 205 -3.83 49.56 -3.32
C MET A 205 -4.22 50.79 -2.49
N GLY A 206 -5.53 51.04 -2.42
CA GLY A 206 -6.17 51.99 -1.52
C GLY A 206 -6.35 51.44 -0.11
N ILE A 207 -7.07 52.20 0.73
CA ILE A 207 -7.32 51.83 2.13
C ILE A 207 -8.29 50.64 2.22
N SER A 208 -9.33 50.61 1.38
CA SER A 208 -10.32 49.51 1.35
C SER A 208 -9.66 48.16 1.07
N ASP A 209 -8.75 48.12 0.09
CA ASP A 209 -8.08 46.89 -0.35
C ASP A 209 -7.12 46.37 0.74
N GLN A 210 -6.49 47.27 1.51
CA GLN A 210 -5.67 46.92 2.67
C GLN A 210 -6.50 46.30 3.80
N ASP A 211 -7.73 46.77 4.02
CA ASP A 211 -8.63 46.23 5.04
C ASP A 211 -9.35 44.93 4.57
N ASN A 212 -9.68 44.81 3.28
CA ASN A 212 -10.13 43.56 2.67
C ASN A 212 -9.07 42.46 2.82
N LEU A 213 -7.81 42.75 2.49
CA LEU A 213 -6.67 41.83 2.64
C LEU A 213 -6.44 41.44 4.11
N ARG A 214 -6.61 42.36 5.07
CA ARG A 214 -6.57 42.03 6.51
C ARG A 214 -7.68 41.05 6.90
N LEU A 215 -8.92 41.29 6.45
CA LEU A 215 -10.06 40.44 6.77
C LEU A 215 -9.93 39.04 6.16
N ALA A 216 -9.44 38.95 4.92
CA ALA A 216 -9.12 37.70 4.24
C ALA A 216 -8.11 36.87 5.04
N LEU A 217 -7.03 37.51 5.51
CA LEU A 217 -5.95 36.90 6.27
C LEU A 217 -6.35 36.46 7.68
N ASP A 218 -7.21 37.22 8.35
CA ASP A 218 -7.73 36.84 9.67
C ASP A 218 -8.65 35.63 9.54
N THR A 219 -9.57 35.65 8.56
CA THR A 219 -10.44 34.51 8.22
C THR A 219 -9.62 33.26 7.93
N ALA A 220 -8.61 33.38 7.04
CA ALA A 220 -7.69 32.30 6.65
C ALA A 220 -7.07 31.51 7.82
N CYS A 221 -6.83 32.20 8.94
CA CYS A 221 -6.13 31.65 10.10
C CYS A 221 -7.09 31.13 11.19
N GLN A 222 -8.35 31.58 11.22
CA GLN A 222 -9.34 31.18 12.22
C GLN A 222 -10.16 29.95 11.80
N THR A 223 -10.51 29.82 10.51
CA THR A 223 -11.50 28.82 10.04
C THR A 223 -10.92 27.43 9.80
N GLU A 224 -9.69 27.33 9.30
CA GLU A 224 -9.21 26.11 8.61
C GLU A 224 -8.01 25.42 9.27
N PHE A 225 -7.48 25.93 10.38
CA PHE A 225 -6.41 25.27 11.13
C PHE A 225 -6.94 24.38 12.26
N GLU A 226 -6.32 23.22 12.45
CA GLU A 226 -6.57 22.31 13.57
C GLU A 226 -5.26 21.96 14.31
N PRO A 227 -5.18 22.13 15.64
CA PRO A 227 -6.13 22.88 16.48
C PRO A 227 -6.21 24.35 16.04
N ARG A 228 -7.35 25.01 16.27
CA ARG A 228 -7.54 26.40 15.83
C ARG A 228 -6.49 27.34 16.41
N ILE A 229 -6.10 28.35 15.64
CA ILE A 229 -5.17 29.39 16.08
C ILE A 229 -5.94 30.38 16.96
N GLU A 230 -6.00 30.11 18.27
CA GLU A 230 -6.78 30.85 19.27
C GLU A 230 -6.53 32.37 19.30
N ASN A 231 -5.36 32.83 18.81
CA ASN A 231 -5.08 34.25 18.58
C ASN A 231 -4.22 34.44 17.32
N VAL A 232 -4.85 34.83 16.21
CA VAL A 232 -4.16 35.10 14.94
C VAL A 232 -3.17 36.27 15.08
N LEU A 233 -3.48 37.27 15.91
CA LEU A 233 -2.63 38.45 16.12
C LEU A 233 -1.36 38.14 16.95
N ASP A 234 -1.30 37.01 17.65
CA ASP A 234 -0.05 36.50 18.25
C ASP A 234 0.81 35.72 17.23
N THR A 235 0.23 35.34 16.10
CA THR A 235 0.81 34.42 15.10
C THR A 235 1.28 35.14 13.85
N VAL A 236 0.48 36.08 13.33
CA VAL A 236 0.72 36.81 12.09
C VAL A 236 0.87 38.31 12.40
N ASP A 237 1.67 39.05 11.63
CA ASP A 237 1.65 40.52 11.59
C ASP A 237 1.64 41.00 10.14
N ILE A 238 0.76 41.95 9.81
CA ILE A 238 0.51 42.42 8.46
C ILE A 238 0.80 43.93 8.41
N ARG A 239 1.80 44.30 7.62
CA ARG A 239 2.25 45.69 7.50
C ARG A 239 2.25 46.16 6.05
N PHE A 240 1.78 47.38 5.84
CA PHE A 240 1.82 48.06 4.57
C PHE A 240 2.89 49.16 4.64
N TYR A 241 3.86 49.10 3.72
CA TYR A 241 4.91 50.10 3.58
C TYR A 241 4.70 50.86 2.27
N ARG A 242 4.52 52.17 2.32
CA ARG A 242 4.32 52.98 1.11
C ARG A 242 5.60 53.03 0.28
N VAL A 243 5.50 52.76 -1.01
CA VAL A 243 6.64 52.80 -1.93
C VAL A 243 6.80 54.21 -2.49
N LEU A 244 7.99 54.80 -2.35
CA LEU A 244 8.35 56.11 -2.88
C LEU A 244 8.81 56.01 -4.34
N LYS A 245 8.43 57.01 -5.17
CA LYS A 245 8.80 57.10 -6.60
C LYS A 245 10.33 57.01 -6.78
N ALA A 246 10.76 56.40 -7.89
CA ALA A 246 12.06 56.71 -8.48
C ALA A 246 12.00 58.10 -9.18
N HIS A 247 13.16 58.70 -9.45
CA HIS A 247 13.27 60.12 -9.86
C HIS A 247 12.46 60.50 -11.11
N ASP A 248 11.57 61.47 -10.91
CA ASP A 248 11.36 62.72 -11.66
C ASP A 248 11.03 62.76 -13.17
N ASP A 249 11.28 61.74 -14.00
CA ASP A 249 11.16 61.87 -15.48
C ASP A 249 9.88 61.28 -16.14
N ASP A 250 8.91 60.77 -15.37
CA ASP A 250 7.61 60.29 -15.90
C ASP A 250 6.40 61.01 -15.24
N ASP A 251 5.51 61.56 -16.06
CA ASP A 251 4.32 62.34 -15.71
C ASP A 251 3.16 61.53 -15.05
N ASP A 252 2.13 62.26 -14.59
CA ASP A 252 0.76 61.85 -14.25
C ASP A 252 0.52 60.64 -13.30
N ASP A 253 0.23 60.96 -12.04
CA ASP A 253 -0.60 60.30 -11.00
C ASP A 253 -0.53 58.78 -10.69
N VAL A 254 -0.15 57.88 -11.60
CA VAL A 254 -0.27 56.41 -11.44
C VAL A 254 0.57 55.84 -10.28
N ALA A 255 1.55 56.59 -9.77
CA ALA A 255 2.42 56.17 -8.68
C ALA A 255 1.88 56.45 -7.26
N ALA A 256 0.78 57.20 -7.10
CA ALA A 256 0.43 57.83 -5.82
C ALA A 256 0.18 56.87 -4.63
N ASN A 257 -0.26 55.63 -4.88
CA ASN A 257 -0.79 54.72 -3.85
C ASN A 257 -0.19 53.29 -3.88
N ARG A 258 1.09 53.15 -4.25
CA ARG A 258 1.77 51.84 -4.23
C ARG A 258 2.25 51.47 -2.82
N HIS A 259 1.98 50.23 -2.40
CA HIS A 259 2.37 49.68 -1.10
C HIS A 259 3.07 48.32 -1.25
N LEU A 260 4.15 48.10 -0.52
CA LEU A 260 4.74 46.79 -0.25
C LEU A 260 3.97 46.18 0.93
N VAL A 261 3.34 45.02 0.74
CA VAL A 261 2.79 44.24 1.85
C VAL A 261 3.88 43.36 2.43
N VAL A 262 3.94 43.31 3.76
CA VAL A 262 4.86 42.46 4.53
C VAL A 262 4.03 41.67 5.54
N ILE A 263 3.90 40.37 5.29
CA ILE A 263 3.22 39.42 6.18
C ILE A 263 4.30 38.63 6.93
N TRP A 264 4.39 38.85 8.24
CA TRP A 264 5.33 38.19 9.15
C TRP A 264 4.67 37.02 9.87
N LEU A 265 5.42 35.92 10.03
CA LEU A 265 5.02 34.81 10.91
C LEU A 265 5.87 34.83 12.19
N LYS A 266 5.19 35.09 13.30
CA LYS A 266 5.73 35.05 14.65
C LYS A 266 5.91 33.59 15.08
N LYS A 267 6.88 33.34 15.96
CA LYS A 267 7.18 31.99 16.44
C LYS A 267 6.17 31.54 17.49
N LEU A 268 5.23 30.68 17.09
CA LEU A 268 4.30 30.00 18.00
C LEU A 268 5.00 28.98 18.92
N ARG A 269 4.22 28.46 19.89
CA ARG A 269 4.58 27.34 20.78
C ARG A 269 4.77 26.05 19.97
N LYS A 270 5.32 24.99 20.58
CA LYS A 270 5.67 23.71 19.92
C LYS A 270 4.45 22.83 19.52
N ASN A 271 3.34 23.44 19.12
CA ASN A 271 2.15 22.71 18.67
C ASN A 271 2.31 22.36 17.19
N ILE A 272 1.88 21.16 16.81
CA ILE A 272 1.77 20.76 15.40
C ILE A 272 0.38 21.18 14.93
N TYR A 273 0.31 21.87 13.79
CA TYR A 273 -0.92 22.35 13.18
C TYR A 273 -1.13 21.68 11.82
N SER A 274 -2.35 21.23 11.55
CA SER A 274 -2.84 20.73 10.26
C SER A 274 -3.92 21.67 9.70
N LEU A 275 -4.25 21.49 8.42
CA LEU A 275 -5.47 22.06 7.84
C LEU A 275 -6.62 21.07 8.09
N ALA A 276 -7.74 21.56 8.62
CA ALA A 276 -8.91 20.76 9.00
C ALA A 276 -9.65 20.17 7.77
N SER A 277 -9.45 20.75 6.57
CA SER A 277 -10.03 20.27 5.32
C SER A 277 -9.23 19.09 4.73
N GLU A 278 -9.43 17.88 5.26
CA GLU A 278 -8.72 16.66 4.81
C GLU A 278 -8.89 16.32 3.30
N GLN A 279 -9.85 16.94 2.61
CA GLN A 279 -10.17 16.65 1.20
C GLN A 279 -9.05 16.99 0.20
N PHE A 280 -8.12 17.90 0.53
CA PHE A 280 -7.12 18.44 -0.42
C PHE A 280 -5.64 18.22 -0.06
N GLN A 281 -5.30 17.04 0.48
CA GLN A 281 -4.02 16.38 0.12
C GLN A 281 -4.10 15.58 -1.18
N ARG A 282 -5.24 15.64 -1.88
CA ARG A 282 -5.28 15.41 -3.33
C ARG A 282 -4.54 16.55 -4.04
N LEU A 283 -3.25 16.30 -4.31
CA LEU A 283 -2.71 16.61 -5.64
C LEU A 283 -3.74 16.15 -6.69
N GLU A 284 -3.88 16.88 -7.79
CA GLU A 284 -4.76 16.51 -8.90
C GLU A 284 -4.25 15.25 -9.62
N LYS A 285 -4.39 14.10 -8.96
CA LYS A 285 -4.30 12.80 -9.60
C LYS A 285 -5.38 12.79 -10.68
N MET A 286 -4.97 12.73 -11.94
CA MET A 286 -5.91 12.62 -13.05
C MET A 286 -6.89 11.49 -12.75
N PRO A 287 -8.21 11.69 -12.93
CA PRO A 287 -9.18 10.64 -12.65
C PRO A 287 -8.83 9.42 -13.52
N ASN A 288 -8.91 8.24 -12.91
CA ASN A 288 -8.75 6.99 -13.63
C ASN A 288 -9.72 6.96 -14.84
N PRO A 289 -9.34 6.35 -15.98
CA PRO A 289 -10.31 6.08 -17.03
C PRO A 289 -11.43 5.16 -16.50
N PRO A 290 -12.58 5.07 -17.19
CA PRO A 290 -13.66 4.15 -16.80
C PRO A 290 -13.12 2.73 -16.57
N PRO A 291 -13.46 2.08 -15.43
CA PRO A 291 -12.93 0.77 -15.09
C PRO A 291 -13.40 -0.29 -16.08
N LYS A 292 -12.44 -1.08 -16.58
CA LYS A 292 -12.71 -2.26 -17.42
C LYS A 292 -13.24 -3.43 -16.60
N GLU A 293 -13.65 -4.48 -17.30
CA GLU A 293 -14.03 -5.76 -16.71
C GLU A 293 -12.80 -6.57 -16.25
N ASP A 294 -13.03 -7.46 -15.29
CA ASP A 294 -12.02 -8.40 -14.78
C ASP A 294 -11.56 -9.37 -15.88
N THR A 295 -10.25 -9.45 -16.12
CA THR A 295 -9.70 -10.30 -17.20
C THR A 295 -9.40 -11.72 -16.71
N TRP A 296 -10.20 -12.69 -17.15
CA TRP A 296 -10.09 -14.10 -16.77
C TRP A 296 -9.53 -14.94 -17.93
N ALA A 297 -8.21 -15.17 -17.94
CA ALA A 297 -7.57 -15.93 -19.02
C ALA A 297 -7.84 -17.43 -18.93
N PHE A 298 -8.37 -18.02 -20.00
CA PHE A 298 -8.45 -19.47 -20.16
C PHE A 298 -7.07 -20.10 -20.15
N GLN A 299 -6.91 -21.14 -19.34
CA GLN A 299 -5.63 -21.72 -19.00
C GLN A 299 -5.75 -23.25 -18.90
N PRO A 300 -5.12 -24.02 -19.80
CA PRO A 300 -5.07 -25.47 -19.69
C PRO A 300 -4.32 -25.91 -18.42
N ILE A 301 -4.87 -26.90 -17.72
CA ILE A 301 -4.21 -27.54 -16.59
C ILE A 301 -3.02 -28.34 -17.11
N GLY A 302 -1.87 -28.22 -16.45
CA GLY A 302 -0.59 -28.77 -16.94
C GLY A 302 0.04 -27.95 -18.08
N SER A 303 -0.19 -26.63 -18.11
CA SER A 303 0.53 -25.70 -19.00
C SER A 303 0.98 -24.44 -18.23
N PRO A 304 2.01 -23.69 -18.70
CA PRO A 304 2.49 -22.49 -18.02
C PRO A 304 1.42 -21.42 -17.87
N PHE A 305 1.48 -20.63 -16.79
CA PHE A 305 0.52 -19.58 -16.43
C PHE A 305 0.33 -18.53 -17.55
N PRO A 306 -0.83 -17.85 -17.59
CA PRO A 306 -1.00 -16.68 -18.43
C PRO A 306 -0.18 -15.51 -17.85
N PRO A 307 0.21 -14.50 -18.66
CA PRO A 307 1.02 -13.38 -18.17
C PRO A 307 0.32 -12.58 -17.07
N SER A 308 1.09 -12.05 -16.11
CA SER A 308 0.58 -11.24 -14.98
C SER A 308 -0.63 -11.84 -14.23
N PRO A 309 -0.53 -13.08 -13.71
CA PRO A 309 -1.58 -13.71 -12.91
C PRO A 309 -1.67 -13.05 -11.52
N VAL A 310 -2.86 -12.94 -10.96
CA VAL A 310 -3.08 -12.26 -9.66
C VAL A 310 -2.83 -13.21 -8.49
N LYS A 311 -1.77 -12.93 -7.72
CA LYS A 311 -1.42 -13.63 -6.47
C LYS A 311 -2.37 -13.29 -5.32
N CYS A 312 -2.53 -14.24 -4.39
CA CYS A 312 -3.12 -14.01 -3.07
C CYS A 312 -2.19 -13.14 -2.20
N MET A 313 -2.76 -12.32 -1.32
CA MET A 313 -1.99 -11.31 -0.56
C MET A 313 -0.96 -11.90 0.42
N GLY A 314 0.31 -11.85 0.04
CA GLY A 314 1.43 -12.39 0.81
C GLY A 314 1.69 -13.88 0.58
N GLU A 315 1.09 -14.50 -0.44
CA GLU A 315 1.41 -15.87 -0.85
C GLU A 315 2.48 -15.88 -1.93
N GLN A 316 3.50 -16.72 -1.75
CA GLN A 316 4.57 -16.88 -2.76
C GLN A 316 4.05 -17.60 -4.02
N ASN A 317 3.14 -18.57 -3.87
CA ASN A 317 2.75 -19.48 -4.95
C ASN A 317 1.25 -19.84 -4.95
N MET A 318 0.38 -18.85 -4.75
CA MET A 318 -1.07 -19.04 -4.84
C MET A 318 -1.70 -17.91 -5.64
N TYR A 319 -2.53 -18.26 -6.63
CA TYR A 319 -3.14 -17.33 -7.58
C TYR A 319 -4.65 -17.54 -7.67
N VAL A 320 -5.38 -16.45 -7.91
CA VAL A 320 -6.84 -16.44 -8.00
C VAL A 320 -7.30 -17.17 -9.26
N ALA A 321 -8.09 -18.23 -9.08
CA ALA A 321 -8.59 -19.07 -10.16
C ALA A 321 -10.11 -19.18 -10.16
N LEU A 322 -10.66 -19.47 -11.34
CA LEU A 322 -12.09 -19.60 -11.62
C LEU A 322 -12.33 -20.84 -12.48
N TRP A 323 -13.39 -21.57 -12.17
CA TRP A 323 -13.87 -22.72 -12.93
C TRP A 323 -15.39 -22.62 -13.10
N TYR A 324 -15.92 -23.29 -14.12
CA TYR A 324 -17.37 -23.32 -14.39
C TYR A 324 -17.87 -24.75 -14.41
N LYS A 325 -18.97 -25.02 -13.70
CA LYS A 325 -19.65 -26.31 -13.72
C LYS A 325 -21.13 -26.13 -13.99
N HIS A 326 -21.61 -26.69 -15.11
CA HIS A 326 -22.98 -26.52 -15.60
C HIS A 326 -23.42 -25.04 -15.67
N GLY A 327 -22.53 -24.15 -16.14
CA GLY A 327 -22.75 -22.71 -16.22
C GLY A 327 -22.61 -21.93 -14.90
N LYS A 328 -22.42 -22.60 -13.76
CA LYS A 328 -22.16 -21.93 -12.48
C LYS A 328 -20.66 -21.62 -12.28
N PRO A 329 -20.27 -20.36 -12.03
CA PRO A 329 -18.90 -20.00 -11.65
C PRO A 329 -18.57 -20.46 -10.23
N ILE A 330 -17.34 -20.94 -10.03
CA ILE A 330 -16.77 -21.39 -8.77
C ILE A 330 -15.34 -20.87 -8.71
N HIS A 331 -15.03 -19.98 -7.76
CA HIS A 331 -13.63 -19.58 -7.53
C HIS A 331 -12.89 -20.63 -6.69
N GLY A 332 -11.58 -20.65 -6.87
CA GLY A 332 -10.65 -21.55 -6.20
C GLY A 332 -9.23 -21.03 -6.37
N ARG A 333 -8.23 -21.90 -6.18
CA ARG A 333 -6.82 -21.53 -6.28
C ARG A 333 -6.09 -22.27 -7.37
N SER A 334 -5.05 -21.63 -7.90
CA SER A 334 -4.00 -22.27 -8.69
C SER A 334 -2.62 -22.03 -8.07
N TRP A 335 -1.66 -22.88 -8.40
CA TRP A 335 -0.26 -22.77 -7.99
C TRP A 335 0.66 -23.29 -9.10
N ASN A 336 1.94 -22.91 -9.04
CA ASN A 336 2.98 -23.42 -9.93
C ASN A 336 3.55 -24.72 -9.36
N ASN A 337 3.56 -25.76 -10.19
CA ASN A 337 4.35 -26.97 -9.97
C ASN A 337 5.01 -27.37 -11.30
N GLY A 338 6.31 -27.62 -11.31
CA GLY A 338 7.07 -27.96 -12.54
C GLY A 338 7.03 -26.88 -13.64
N GLY A 339 6.69 -25.64 -13.30
CA GLY A 339 6.50 -24.55 -14.27
C GLY A 339 5.09 -24.43 -14.83
N VAL A 340 4.17 -25.33 -14.45
CA VAL A 340 2.82 -25.42 -15.00
C VAL A 340 1.74 -25.21 -13.94
N VAL A 341 0.54 -24.93 -14.41
CA VAL A 341 -0.66 -24.68 -13.60
C VAL A 341 -1.21 -25.98 -13.06
N GLU A 342 -1.17 -26.11 -11.73
CA GLU A 342 -2.03 -26.98 -10.93
C GLU A 342 -3.08 -26.13 -10.19
N CYS A 343 -4.16 -26.75 -9.72
CA CYS A 343 -5.29 -26.03 -9.14
C CYS A 343 -6.15 -26.90 -8.21
N SER A 344 -6.98 -26.23 -7.41
CA SER A 344 -7.95 -26.84 -6.49
C SER A 344 -9.22 -26.01 -6.39
N PHE A 345 -10.37 -26.67 -6.52
CA PHE A 345 -11.71 -26.09 -6.40
C PHE A 345 -12.60 -26.95 -5.48
N PRO A 346 -13.44 -26.33 -4.62
CA PRO A 346 -14.45 -27.02 -3.86
C PRO A 346 -15.71 -27.25 -4.71
N TYR A 347 -16.16 -28.51 -4.83
CA TYR A 347 -17.43 -28.83 -5.50
C TYR A 347 -18.22 -29.87 -4.70
N LYS A 348 -19.42 -29.49 -4.25
CA LYS A 348 -20.19 -30.25 -3.25
C LYS A 348 -19.29 -30.49 -2.03
N SER A 349 -19.09 -31.76 -1.62
CA SER A 349 -18.24 -32.14 -0.48
C SER A 349 -16.80 -32.54 -0.87
N ALA A 350 -16.43 -32.45 -2.15
CA ALA A 350 -15.14 -32.94 -2.67
C ALA A 350 -14.23 -31.81 -3.17
N GLU A 351 -12.93 -31.96 -2.94
CA GLU A 351 -11.88 -31.18 -3.62
C GLU A 351 -11.64 -31.76 -5.03
N LEU A 352 -11.69 -30.89 -6.05
CA LEU A 352 -11.37 -31.23 -7.44
C LEU A 352 -10.06 -30.55 -7.84
N THR A 353 -9.11 -31.33 -8.35
CA THR A 353 -7.77 -30.86 -8.74
C THR A 353 -7.34 -31.33 -10.12
N THR A 354 -7.80 -32.50 -10.55
CA THR A 354 -7.29 -33.14 -11.76
C THR A 354 -7.91 -32.56 -13.02
N LYS A 355 -7.14 -32.63 -14.12
CA LYS A 355 -7.57 -32.22 -15.46
C LYS A 355 -8.85 -32.92 -15.94
N ALA A 356 -9.10 -34.16 -15.48
CA ALA A 356 -10.31 -34.92 -15.80
C ALA A 356 -11.54 -34.42 -15.01
N GLN A 357 -11.41 -34.16 -13.71
CA GLN A 357 -12.49 -33.62 -12.87
C GLN A 357 -12.92 -32.20 -13.31
N LEU A 358 -11.95 -31.40 -13.75
CA LEU A 358 -12.11 -29.97 -14.06
C LEU A 358 -12.32 -29.68 -15.57
N GLU A 359 -12.61 -30.69 -16.38
CA GLU A 359 -12.96 -30.52 -17.81
C GLU A 359 -11.84 -29.86 -18.66
N GLY A 360 -10.58 -30.14 -18.32
CA GLY A 360 -9.40 -29.83 -19.15
C GLY A 360 -8.72 -28.47 -18.90
N GLN A 361 -9.49 -27.45 -18.53
CA GLN A 361 -9.02 -26.07 -18.40
C GLN A 361 -9.76 -25.29 -17.32
N ILE A 362 -9.11 -24.26 -16.79
CA ILE A 362 -9.65 -23.30 -15.83
C ILE A 362 -9.47 -21.88 -16.38
N GLN A 363 -9.87 -20.87 -15.61
CA GLN A 363 -9.45 -19.49 -15.82
C GLN A 363 -8.60 -19.01 -14.64
N VAL A 364 -7.63 -18.13 -14.93
CA VAL A 364 -6.81 -17.46 -13.91
C VAL A 364 -7.01 -15.95 -14.07
N LEU A 365 -7.16 -15.23 -12.95
CA LEU A 365 -7.33 -13.78 -12.95
C LEU A 365 -6.03 -13.11 -13.40
N GLN A 366 -6.11 -12.21 -14.38
CA GLN A 366 -4.99 -11.41 -14.86
C GLN A 366 -5.12 -9.94 -14.46
N TYR A 367 -3.97 -9.29 -14.29
CA TYR A 367 -3.88 -7.83 -14.22
C TYR A 367 -2.79 -7.31 -15.17
N LEU A 368 -3.19 -7.00 -16.41
CA LEU A 368 -2.27 -6.59 -17.48
C LEU A 368 -2.20 -5.06 -17.59
N GLY A 369 -1.11 -4.47 -17.10
CA GLY A 369 -0.87 -3.03 -17.13
C GLY A 369 -1.04 -2.38 -15.76
N ASP A 370 -1.69 -1.22 -15.72
CA ASP A 370 -1.91 -0.43 -14.50
C ASP A 370 -3.27 0.29 -14.49
N HIS A 371 -3.56 1.00 -13.40
CA HIS A 371 -4.80 1.76 -13.21
C HIS A 371 -5.03 2.88 -14.24
N ASN A 372 -3.96 3.45 -14.83
CA ASN A 372 -4.08 4.43 -15.92
C ASN A 372 -4.54 3.76 -17.23
N SER A 373 -4.34 2.44 -17.37
CA SER A 373 -4.73 1.64 -18.53
C SER A 373 -6.00 0.77 -18.32
N GLN A 374 -6.33 0.44 -17.06
CA GLN A 374 -7.44 -0.44 -16.68
C GLN A 374 -8.59 0.29 -15.98
N GLY A 375 -8.35 1.49 -15.44
CA GLY A 375 -9.32 2.27 -14.66
C GLY A 375 -9.39 1.88 -13.18
N PHE A 376 -8.88 0.71 -12.81
CA PHE A 376 -8.84 0.20 -11.45
C PHE A 376 -7.52 -0.51 -11.15
N TRP A 377 -7.27 -0.82 -9.88
CA TRP A 377 -6.26 -1.76 -9.42
C TRP A 377 -6.87 -2.72 -8.36
N TYR A 378 -6.26 -3.88 -8.15
CA TYR A 378 -6.77 -4.87 -7.18
C TYR A 378 -6.33 -4.59 -5.74
N GLU A 379 -7.29 -4.33 -4.86
CA GLU A 379 -7.10 -4.21 -3.41
C GLU A 379 -7.67 -5.45 -2.70
N TRP A 380 -6.94 -6.01 -1.73
CA TRP A 380 -7.48 -7.02 -0.82
C TRP A 380 -7.94 -6.34 0.47
N ILE A 381 -9.22 -6.50 0.81
CA ILE A 381 -9.87 -5.92 2.00
C ILE A 381 -10.44 -7.03 2.88
N LYS A 382 -10.75 -6.76 4.16
CA LYS A 382 -11.42 -7.78 4.98
C LYS A 382 -12.90 -7.90 4.60
N TYR A 383 -13.46 -9.09 4.78
CA TYR A 383 -14.85 -9.38 4.44
C TYR A 383 -15.86 -8.50 5.20
N LYS A 384 -15.57 -8.14 6.46
CA LYS A 384 -16.43 -7.24 7.25
C LYS A 384 -16.45 -5.82 6.67
N ASP A 385 -15.29 -5.31 6.22
CA ASP A 385 -15.12 -3.98 5.63
C ASP A 385 -15.97 -3.78 4.35
N ARG A 386 -16.45 -4.87 3.73
CA ARG A 386 -17.20 -4.84 2.46
C ARG A 386 -18.45 -3.94 2.49
N LEU A 387 -19.10 -3.82 3.65
CA LEU A 387 -20.32 -3.02 3.79
C LEU A 387 -20.05 -1.51 3.84
N GLU A 388 -18.84 -1.11 4.27
CA GLU A 388 -18.41 0.28 4.37
C GLU A 388 -17.60 0.72 3.14
N LYS A 389 -16.82 -0.20 2.55
CA LYS A 389 -15.94 0.08 1.42
C LYS A 389 -16.60 -0.05 0.05
N LEU A 390 -17.55 -0.97 -0.15
CA LEU A 390 -18.09 -1.23 -1.49
C LEU A 390 -19.02 -0.09 -1.94
N ASP A 391 -18.55 0.68 -2.91
CA ASP A 391 -19.26 1.76 -3.58
C ASP A 391 -18.88 1.78 -5.07
N ASP A 392 -19.30 2.80 -5.83
CA ASP A 392 -18.90 2.96 -7.24
C ASP A 392 -17.38 3.00 -7.45
N LYS A 393 -16.60 3.30 -6.39
CA LYS A 393 -15.15 3.47 -6.39
C LYS A 393 -14.41 2.20 -5.95
N HIS A 394 -15.02 1.30 -5.19
CA HIS A 394 -14.46 -0.01 -4.84
C HIS A 394 -15.45 -1.12 -5.17
N GLN A 395 -15.26 -1.75 -6.32
CA GLN A 395 -16.24 -2.70 -6.87
C GLN A 395 -15.80 -4.14 -6.58
N LEU A 396 -16.72 -5.00 -6.12
CA LEU A 396 -16.39 -6.40 -5.81
C LEU A 396 -15.97 -7.15 -7.08
N VAL A 397 -14.88 -7.93 -7.00
CA VAL A 397 -14.49 -8.89 -8.05
C VAL A 397 -15.37 -10.12 -7.88
N ARG A 398 -16.20 -10.43 -8.88
CA ARG A 398 -17.12 -11.58 -8.84
C ARG A 398 -17.44 -12.10 -10.23
N CYS A 399 -17.86 -13.36 -10.29
CA CYS A 399 -18.49 -13.96 -11.45
C CYS A 399 -19.84 -14.53 -11.00
N GLY A 400 -20.95 -14.01 -11.53
CA GLY A 400 -22.28 -14.36 -11.05
C GLY A 400 -22.43 -14.14 -9.53
N ASP A 401 -22.86 -15.18 -8.82
CA ASP A 401 -22.97 -15.19 -7.36
C ASP A 401 -21.66 -15.57 -6.64
N SER A 402 -20.60 -15.95 -7.36
CA SER A 402 -19.33 -16.40 -6.77
C SER A 402 -18.31 -15.26 -6.69
N PHE A 403 -17.64 -15.08 -5.55
CA PHE A 403 -16.47 -14.20 -5.42
C PHE A 403 -15.33 -14.84 -4.61
N PRO A 404 -14.04 -14.51 -4.90
CA PRO A 404 -12.91 -15.09 -4.19
C PRO A 404 -12.86 -14.65 -2.71
N ILE A 405 -12.53 -15.59 -1.83
CA ILE A 405 -12.26 -15.32 -0.40
C ILE A 405 -11.05 -16.09 0.09
N PHE A 406 -10.19 -15.40 0.85
CA PHE A 406 -8.89 -15.86 1.26
C PHE A 406 -8.80 -15.93 2.79
N TRP A 407 -8.70 -17.15 3.29
CA TRP A 407 -8.64 -17.48 4.72
C TRP A 407 -7.19 -17.71 5.13
N LYS A 408 -6.66 -16.80 5.95
CA LYS A 408 -5.37 -17.01 6.62
C LYS A 408 -5.57 -17.86 7.88
N ARG A 409 -4.76 -18.93 8.04
CA ARG A 409 -4.87 -19.91 9.13
C ARG A 409 -3.51 -20.56 9.45
N ALA A 410 -3.39 -21.21 10.60
CA ALA A 410 -2.14 -21.82 11.05
C ALA A 410 -1.72 -23.03 10.19
N GLU A 411 -2.69 -23.76 9.62
CA GLU A 411 -2.53 -24.97 8.81
C GLU A 411 -2.23 -24.67 7.33
N GLY A 412 -1.57 -23.54 7.05
CA GLY A 412 -1.34 -23.00 5.70
C GLY A 412 -2.58 -22.34 5.11
N ASN A 413 -2.42 -21.17 4.51
CA ASN A 413 -3.55 -20.33 4.06
C ASN A 413 -4.33 -21.00 2.90
N LEU A 414 -5.62 -20.64 2.72
CA LEU A 414 -6.46 -21.16 1.65
C LEU A 414 -7.25 -20.04 0.94
N LEU A 415 -7.20 -20.03 -0.39
CA LEU A 415 -8.18 -19.33 -1.21
C LEU A 415 -9.32 -20.30 -1.62
N GLY A 416 -10.55 -19.80 -1.53
CA GLY A 416 -11.80 -20.45 -1.94
C GLY A 416 -12.79 -19.40 -2.47
N TYR A 417 -14.09 -19.64 -2.33
CA TYR A 417 -15.13 -18.71 -2.80
C TYR A 417 -16.29 -18.55 -1.82
N VAL A 418 -16.98 -17.41 -1.85
CA VAL A 418 -18.30 -17.22 -1.21
C VAL A 418 -19.41 -17.33 -2.26
N ASP A 419 -20.47 -18.07 -1.94
CA ASP A 419 -21.75 -17.97 -2.64
C ASP A 419 -22.57 -16.80 -2.05
N ASN A 420 -22.75 -15.74 -2.85
CA ASN A 420 -23.47 -14.52 -2.49
C ASN A 420 -24.96 -14.73 -2.20
N LYS A 421 -25.54 -15.90 -2.50
CA LYS A 421 -26.94 -16.23 -2.15
C LYS A 421 -27.10 -16.91 -0.81
N THR A 422 -26.04 -17.52 -0.27
CA THR A 422 -26.08 -18.29 0.99
C THR A 422 -25.14 -17.76 2.07
N GLU A 423 -24.34 -16.73 1.74
CA GLU A 423 -23.21 -16.20 2.52
C GLU A 423 -22.30 -17.32 3.08
N GLU A 424 -22.07 -18.33 2.25
CA GLU A 424 -21.24 -19.50 2.57
C GLU A 424 -19.92 -19.46 1.84
N ALA A 425 -18.83 -19.44 2.59
CA ALA A 425 -17.49 -19.60 2.05
C ALA A 425 -17.10 -21.09 2.00
N LEU A 426 -16.68 -21.56 0.83
CA LEU A 426 -16.22 -22.93 0.61
C LEU A 426 -14.74 -22.94 0.22
N PHE A 427 -13.98 -23.83 0.85
CA PHE A 427 -12.54 -24.02 0.63
C PHE A 427 -12.22 -25.51 0.43
N SER A 428 -11.47 -25.85 -0.61
CA SER A 428 -11.00 -27.21 -0.88
C SER A 428 -9.60 -27.46 -0.31
N PHE A 429 -9.38 -28.57 0.40
CA PHE A 429 -8.05 -28.98 0.89
C PHE A 429 -8.03 -30.46 1.31
N ASN A 430 -6.94 -31.17 1.00
CA ASN A 430 -6.70 -32.59 1.32
C ASN A 430 -7.91 -33.50 1.04
N GLY A 431 -8.47 -33.40 -0.17
CA GLY A 431 -9.61 -34.18 -0.65
C GLY A 431 -10.99 -33.68 -0.19
N LYS A 432 -11.03 -32.73 0.76
CA LYS A 432 -12.25 -32.32 1.47
C LYS A 432 -12.65 -30.88 1.15
N VAL A 433 -13.93 -30.57 1.38
CA VAL A 433 -14.44 -29.19 1.38
C VAL A 433 -14.73 -28.75 2.82
N TYR A 434 -14.27 -27.55 3.15
CA TYR A 434 -14.50 -26.86 4.42
C TYR A 434 -15.48 -25.71 4.17
N SER A 435 -16.52 -25.61 4.99
CA SER A 435 -17.51 -24.53 4.96
C SER A 435 -17.32 -23.57 6.13
N LYS A 436 -17.56 -22.27 5.89
CA LYS A 436 -17.57 -21.18 6.87
C LYS A 436 -18.70 -20.20 6.57
N LYS A 437 -19.34 -19.64 7.60
CA LYS A 437 -20.51 -18.73 7.45
C LYS A 437 -20.48 -17.58 8.45
N GLY A 438 -21.20 -16.50 8.12
CA GLY A 438 -21.48 -15.39 9.03
C GLY A 438 -20.22 -14.77 9.66
N GLY A 439 -20.19 -14.69 10.99
CA GLY A 439 -19.11 -14.04 11.73
C GLY A 439 -17.71 -14.65 11.52
N GLU A 440 -17.60 -15.94 11.16
CA GLU A 440 -16.31 -16.57 10.89
C GLU A 440 -15.58 -15.97 9.68
N LEU A 441 -16.34 -15.36 8.75
CA LEU A 441 -15.79 -14.76 7.53
C LEU A 441 -15.12 -13.41 7.79
N ALA A 442 -15.44 -12.74 8.92
CA ALA A 442 -15.24 -11.30 9.12
C ALA A 442 -13.79 -10.81 8.89
N ASP A 443 -12.78 -11.57 9.31
CA ASP A 443 -11.36 -11.24 9.17
C ASP A 443 -10.63 -12.05 8.06
N MET A 444 -11.38 -12.79 7.24
CA MET A 444 -10.90 -13.27 5.94
C MET A 444 -10.84 -12.12 4.92
N TYR A 445 -10.11 -12.31 3.83
CA TYR A 445 -9.88 -11.26 2.82
C TYR A 445 -10.62 -11.54 1.51
N ILE A 446 -11.16 -10.50 0.89
CA ILE A 446 -11.78 -10.52 -0.44
C ILE A 446 -11.06 -9.51 -1.35
N ILE A 447 -11.14 -9.73 -2.66
CA ILE A 447 -10.48 -8.90 -3.67
C ILE A 447 -11.49 -7.94 -4.32
N THR A 448 -11.11 -6.67 -4.45
CA THR A 448 -11.94 -5.57 -4.99
C THR A 448 -11.17 -4.76 -6.04
N ARG A 449 -11.90 -4.16 -6.97
CA ARG A 449 -11.42 -3.20 -7.97
C ARG A 449 -11.47 -1.79 -7.37
N ASN A 450 -10.34 -1.30 -6.86
CA ASN A 450 -10.20 0.08 -6.41
C ASN A 450 -10.00 0.99 -7.65
N CYS A 451 -10.97 1.86 -7.90
CA CYS A 451 -11.10 2.70 -9.09
C CYS A 451 -10.61 4.15 -8.86
N VAL A 452 -9.91 4.44 -7.75
CA VAL A 452 -9.49 5.79 -7.37
C VAL A 452 -7.98 5.89 -7.25
N GLY A 453 -7.35 6.47 -8.27
CA GLY A 453 -5.89 6.55 -8.37
C GLY A 453 -5.27 5.16 -8.51
N GLY A 454 -4.03 5.03 -8.04
CA GLY A 454 -3.26 3.78 -8.09
C GLY A 454 -2.84 3.25 -6.72
N PRO A 455 -2.23 2.05 -6.70
CA PRO A 455 -1.79 1.37 -5.48
C PRO A 455 -0.74 2.20 -4.70
N PRO A 456 -0.58 1.97 -3.38
CA PRO A 456 0.26 2.81 -2.50
C PRO A 456 1.71 3.03 -2.95
N ASN A 457 2.28 2.09 -3.70
CA ASN A 457 3.66 2.16 -4.20
C ASN A 457 3.75 2.44 -5.72
N CYS A 458 2.69 2.90 -6.39
CA CYS A 458 2.73 3.14 -7.83
C CYS A 458 3.76 4.20 -8.24
N GLU A 459 4.34 4.06 -9.44
CA GLU A 459 5.38 4.95 -9.99
C GLU A 459 4.91 5.73 -11.22
N CYS A 460 3.63 5.65 -11.59
CA CYS A 460 3.11 6.44 -12.71
C CYS A 460 3.11 7.94 -12.38
N ALA A 461 3.22 8.78 -13.42
CA ALA A 461 3.18 10.23 -13.27
C ALA A 461 1.88 10.73 -12.59
N GLY A 462 0.74 10.07 -12.87
CA GLY A 462 -0.57 10.43 -12.29
C GLY A 462 -0.73 10.16 -10.79
N CYS A 463 0.12 9.32 -10.18
CA CYS A 463 0.05 9.06 -8.73
C CYS A 463 0.83 10.07 -7.87
N GLY A 464 1.78 10.80 -8.46
CA GLY A 464 2.60 11.80 -7.78
C GLY A 464 3.55 11.24 -6.71
N SER A 465 4.32 12.12 -6.08
CA SER A 465 5.24 11.80 -4.99
C SER A 465 4.56 11.76 -3.62
N GLY A 466 3.40 11.12 -3.53
CA GLY A 466 2.66 10.97 -2.27
C GLY A 466 3.41 10.09 -1.23
N PRO A 467 2.97 10.06 0.04
CA PRO A 467 3.60 9.23 1.06
C PRO A 467 3.55 7.74 0.69
N LYS A 468 4.69 7.17 0.27
CA LYS A 468 4.81 5.75 -0.09
C LYS A 468 5.06 4.88 1.14
N THR A 469 4.13 3.98 1.43
CA THR A 469 4.32 2.94 2.46
C THR A 469 5.27 1.87 1.94
N LYS A 470 6.54 1.97 2.34
CA LYS A 470 7.59 1.07 1.84
C LYS A 470 7.30 -0.39 2.16
N SER A 471 7.48 -1.27 1.16
CA SER A 471 7.35 -2.72 1.33
C SER A 471 8.42 -3.27 2.28
N VAL A 472 8.03 -4.20 3.15
CA VAL A 472 8.93 -5.03 3.97
C VAL A 472 9.03 -6.47 3.44
N ILE A 473 8.36 -6.75 2.32
CA ILE A 473 8.27 -8.05 1.65
C ILE A 473 9.03 -7.99 0.31
N ASP A 474 9.67 -9.11 -0.05
CA ASP A 474 10.36 -9.32 -1.32
C ASP A 474 9.40 -9.31 -2.52
N GLU A 475 9.75 -8.58 -3.57
CA GLU A 475 8.93 -8.42 -4.77
C GLU A 475 9.26 -9.49 -5.82
N TRP A 476 8.30 -10.38 -6.10
CA TRP A 476 8.47 -11.49 -7.03
C TRP A 476 7.56 -11.36 -8.24
N MET A 477 8.12 -10.99 -9.40
CA MET A 477 7.35 -10.87 -10.65
C MET A 477 7.27 -12.20 -11.39
N ASP A 478 6.07 -12.56 -11.84
CA ASP A 478 5.82 -13.79 -12.59
C ASP A 478 6.09 -13.59 -14.09
N ILE A 479 6.76 -14.58 -14.69
CA ILE A 479 7.16 -14.59 -16.10
C ILE A 479 7.33 -16.04 -16.56
N ARG A 480 7.56 -16.29 -17.86
CA ARG A 480 7.94 -17.62 -18.36
C ARG A 480 9.29 -17.60 -19.08
N GLU A 481 9.87 -18.79 -19.20
CA GLU A 481 10.94 -19.03 -20.17
C GLU A 481 10.51 -18.58 -21.58
N GLY A 482 11.39 -17.89 -22.30
CA GLY A 482 11.13 -17.43 -23.66
C GLY A 482 10.26 -16.17 -23.81
N ASP A 483 9.64 -15.67 -22.73
CA ASP A 483 9.06 -14.32 -22.69
C ASP A 483 10.16 -13.24 -22.83
N PRO A 484 9.83 -12.01 -23.25
CA PRO A 484 10.79 -10.92 -23.37
C PRO A 484 11.48 -10.57 -22.03
N TRP A 485 12.76 -10.17 -22.09
CA TRP A 485 13.50 -9.74 -20.91
C TRP A 485 12.84 -8.50 -20.27
N PRO A 486 12.60 -8.48 -18.95
CA PRO A 486 11.84 -7.42 -18.29
C PRO A 486 12.61 -6.11 -18.19
N THR A 487 11.86 -5.01 -18.10
CA THR A 487 12.38 -3.66 -17.86
C THR A 487 12.55 -3.30 -16.38
N ARG A 488 11.96 -4.09 -15.47
CA ARG A 488 12.16 -3.92 -14.02
C ARG A 488 13.58 -4.34 -13.63
N GLN A 489 14.18 -3.62 -12.67
CA GLN A 489 15.49 -4.00 -12.13
C GLN A 489 15.38 -5.33 -11.38
N LEU A 490 16.24 -6.29 -11.71
CA LEU A 490 16.32 -7.60 -11.05
C LEU A 490 17.53 -7.67 -10.12
N VAL A 491 17.47 -8.53 -9.10
CA VAL A 491 18.62 -8.80 -8.21
C VAL A 491 19.66 -9.66 -8.95
N ARG A 492 20.87 -9.10 -9.16
CA ARG A 492 21.99 -9.74 -9.85
C ARG A 492 22.94 -10.42 -8.87
N ALA A 493 23.46 -11.58 -9.23
CA ALA A 493 24.44 -12.34 -8.47
C ALA A 493 25.68 -11.49 -8.09
N LEU A 494 25.94 -11.34 -6.79
CA LEU A 494 27.02 -10.48 -6.23
C LEU A 494 27.00 -9.02 -6.76
N ASP A 495 25.86 -8.55 -7.27
CA ASP A 495 25.64 -7.25 -7.94
C ASP A 495 26.57 -6.97 -9.14
N LYS A 496 27.28 -7.98 -9.64
CA LYS A 496 28.29 -7.90 -10.71
C LYS A 496 28.10 -8.99 -11.77
N SER A 497 28.86 -8.90 -12.86
CA SER A 497 29.05 -10.05 -13.76
C SER A 497 30.02 -11.04 -13.10
N LEU A 498 29.66 -12.34 -13.10
CA LEU A 498 30.46 -13.41 -12.49
C LEU A 498 31.56 -13.92 -13.44
N ASP A 499 32.74 -14.24 -12.89
CA ASP A 499 33.66 -15.14 -13.59
C ASP A 499 33.16 -16.57 -13.40
N THR A 500 32.44 -17.11 -14.37
CA THR A 500 31.61 -18.32 -14.21
C THR A 500 32.12 -19.52 -15.03
N LEU A 501 31.37 -20.61 -15.02
CA LEU A 501 31.70 -21.85 -15.73
C LEU A 501 31.59 -21.69 -17.26
N PRO A 502 32.36 -22.46 -18.06
CA PRO A 502 32.25 -22.44 -19.52
C PRO A 502 30.81 -22.63 -20.01
N GLY A 503 30.40 -21.83 -21.01
CA GLY A 503 29.03 -21.87 -21.55
C GLY A 503 27.95 -21.28 -20.65
N VAL A 504 28.24 -20.95 -19.38
CA VAL A 504 27.29 -20.27 -18.49
C VAL A 504 27.44 -18.75 -18.65
N PRO A 505 26.35 -17.97 -18.76
CA PRO A 505 26.42 -16.51 -18.84
C PRO A 505 26.89 -15.86 -17.52
N ALA A 506 27.68 -14.78 -17.63
CA ALA A 506 28.27 -14.08 -16.50
C ALA A 506 27.25 -13.28 -15.67
N ASP A 507 26.26 -12.64 -16.32
CA ASP A 507 25.18 -11.91 -15.65
C ASP A 507 24.03 -12.87 -15.31
N GLN A 508 24.01 -13.31 -14.06
CA GLN A 508 23.02 -14.24 -13.50
C GLN A 508 22.12 -13.50 -12.52
N TYR A 509 20.82 -13.74 -12.58
CA TYR A 509 19.81 -13.06 -11.74
C TYR A 509 18.97 -14.09 -10.98
N VAL A 510 18.51 -13.70 -9.79
CA VAL A 510 17.76 -14.57 -8.89
C VAL A 510 16.37 -14.89 -9.44
N ALA A 511 16.07 -16.19 -9.51
CA ALA A 511 14.75 -16.70 -9.87
C ALA A 511 14.31 -17.84 -8.95
N LEU A 512 13.00 -18.00 -8.85
CA LEU A 512 12.31 -19.03 -8.09
C LEU A 512 11.42 -19.87 -9.03
N TRP A 513 11.49 -21.18 -8.85
CA TRP A 513 10.65 -22.18 -9.50
C TRP A 513 10.06 -23.12 -8.45
N TYR A 514 9.22 -24.07 -8.87
CA TYR A 514 8.63 -25.07 -7.97
C TYR A 514 8.68 -26.46 -8.60
N MET A 515 8.98 -27.49 -7.81
CA MET A 515 8.97 -28.88 -8.23
C MET A 515 8.48 -29.79 -7.09
N GLN A 516 7.45 -30.59 -7.37
CA GLN A 516 6.74 -31.41 -6.37
C GLN A 516 6.33 -30.62 -5.10
N GLY A 517 5.93 -29.35 -5.30
CA GLY A 517 5.58 -28.41 -4.22
C GLY A 517 6.76 -27.76 -3.50
N GLU A 518 8.00 -28.20 -3.73
CA GLU A 518 9.20 -27.60 -3.13
C GLU A 518 9.61 -26.32 -3.88
N PRO A 519 10.00 -25.23 -3.20
CA PRO A 519 10.59 -24.05 -3.82
C PRO A 519 12.01 -24.34 -4.28
N VAL A 520 12.31 -24.02 -5.54
CA VAL A 520 13.62 -24.23 -6.17
C VAL A 520 14.19 -22.89 -6.61
N MET A 521 15.11 -22.34 -5.83
CA MET A 521 15.90 -21.17 -6.27
C MET A 521 16.85 -21.57 -7.41
N GLY A 522 17.13 -20.62 -8.31
CA GLY A 522 17.99 -20.83 -9.46
C GLY A 522 18.39 -19.52 -10.13
N ARG A 523 18.81 -19.62 -11.39
CA ARG A 523 19.38 -18.50 -12.16
C ARG A 523 18.63 -18.26 -13.47
N VAL A 524 18.43 -16.99 -13.81
CA VAL A 524 18.07 -16.56 -15.17
C VAL A 524 19.11 -15.63 -15.76
N TRP A 525 19.11 -15.52 -17.08
CA TRP A 525 19.94 -14.60 -17.85
C TRP A 525 19.22 -14.15 -19.12
N ASN A 526 19.68 -13.03 -19.68
CA ASN A 526 19.16 -12.52 -20.95
C ASN A 526 19.77 -13.30 -22.11
N ASN A 527 18.93 -14.04 -22.84
CA ASN A 527 19.30 -14.75 -24.05
C ASN A 527 18.64 -14.05 -25.25
N ASN A 528 19.39 -13.18 -25.94
CA ASN A 528 18.94 -12.46 -27.13
C ASN A 528 17.59 -11.72 -26.96
N GLY A 529 17.41 -11.04 -25.83
CA GLY A 529 16.21 -10.28 -25.50
C GLY A 529 15.09 -11.10 -24.83
N LYS A 530 15.34 -12.37 -24.48
CA LYS A 530 14.38 -13.27 -23.83
C LYS A 530 14.90 -13.86 -22.52
N ILE A 531 13.99 -14.31 -21.68
CA ILE A 531 14.29 -15.13 -20.50
C ILE A 531 14.81 -16.50 -20.93
N ALA A 532 15.98 -16.87 -20.40
CA ALA A 532 16.44 -18.26 -20.30
C ALA A 532 16.85 -18.54 -18.85
N ALA A 533 16.77 -19.80 -18.41
CA ALA A 533 16.86 -20.19 -17.01
C ALA A 533 17.63 -21.50 -16.79
N SER A 534 18.12 -21.71 -15.57
CA SER A 534 18.52 -23.03 -15.08
C SER A 534 18.24 -23.16 -13.58
N PHE A 535 17.60 -24.27 -13.24
CA PHE A 535 17.32 -24.72 -11.88
C PHE A 535 17.95 -26.09 -11.67
N SER A 536 18.13 -26.50 -10.42
CA SER A 536 18.56 -27.85 -10.08
C SER A 536 17.73 -28.41 -8.97
N TRP A 537 17.26 -29.64 -9.14
CA TRP A 537 16.46 -30.34 -8.16
C TRP A 537 16.63 -31.86 -8.33
N PHE A 538 16.69 -32.57 -7.21
CA PHE A 538 16.81 -34.03 -7.15
C PHE A 538 17.84 -34.62 -8.13
N ASN A 539 19.09 -34.15 -8.04
CA ASN A 539 20.23 -34.59 -8.86
C ASN A 539 20.22 -34.15 -10.35
N ASN A 540 19.20 -33.44 -10.83
CA ASN A 540 19.01 -33.07 -12.23
C ASN A 540 19.15 -31.55 -12.48
N GLU A 541 19.61 -31.14 -13.67
CA GLU A 541 19.49 -29.75 -14.16
C GLU A 541 18.22 -29.58 -15.03
N TYR A 542 17.47 -28.52 -14.75
CA TYR A 542 16.31 -28.09 -15.52
C TYR A 542 16.61 -26.73 -16.17
N ALA A 543 17.07 -26.76 -17.42
CA ALA A 543 17.50 -25.59 -18.20
C ALA A 543 16.76 -25.41 -19.53
N LYS A 544 15.63 -26.11 -19.71
CA LYS A 544 14.72 -26.05 -20.86
C LYS A 544 13.31 -26.44 -20.42
N ASN A 545 12.29 -25.85 -21.04
CA ASN A 545 10.88 -26.10 -20.75
C ASN A 545 10.50 -25.90 -19.26
N VAL A 546 11.16 -24.97 -18.56
CA VAL A 546 10.90 -24.67 -17.15
C VAL A 546 9.58 -23.91 -16.94
N GLY A 547 8.93 -23.48 -18.03
CA GLY A 547 7.60 -22.87 -18.00
C GLY A 547 7.58 -21.55 -17.22
N SER A 548 6.67 -21.47 -16.26
CA SER A 548 6.45 -20.31 -15.40
C SER A 548 7.47 -20.26 -14.25
N ILE A 549 8.05 -19.09 -14.02
CA ILE A 549 9.03 -18.82 -12.96
C ILE A 549 8.76 -17.45 -12.34
N GLN A 550 9.35 -17.17 -11.19
CA GLN A 550 9.28 -15.87 -10.54
C GLN A 550 10.67 -15.24 -10.48
N LEU A 551 10.80 -13.94 -10.77
CA LEU A 551 12.08 -13.22 -10.70
C LEU A 551 12.08 -12.26 -9.51
N LEU A 552 13.19 -12.20 -8.78
CA LEU A 552 13.34 -11.28 -7.65
C LEU A 552 13.64 -9.86 -8.16
N VAL A 553 12.70 -8.96 -7.93
CA VAL A 553 12.79 -7.55 -8.34
C VAL A 553 13.50 -6.74 -7.28
N HIS A 554 14.53 -6.01 -7.70
CA HIS A 554 15.22 -5.03 -6.87
C HIS A 554 14.38 -3.75 -6.78
N LEU A 555 13.47 -3.68 -5.79
CA LEU A 555 12.65 -2.50 -5.53
C LEU A 555 13.52 -1.25 -5.27
N PRO A 556 13.19 -0.08 -5.87
CA PRO A 556 13.81 1.21 -5.56
C PRO A 556 13.81 1.60 -4.07
N ASP A 557 14.86 2.30 -3.62
CA ASP A 557 15.12 2.61 -2.20
C ASP A 557 14.06 3.49 -1.50
N ASN A 558 13.32 4.28 -2.27
CA ASN A 558 12.16 5.04 -1.79
C ASN A 558 10.95 4.13 -1.50
N MET A 559 10.92 2.90 -2.02
CA MET A 559 9.79 1.96 -1.90
C MET A 559 10.06 0.70 -1.07
N ARG A 560 11.31 0.41 -0.69
CA ARG A 560 11.65 -0.72 0.20
C ARG A 560 12.09 -0.30 1.61
N GLY A 561 11.54 -0.99 2.61
CA GLY A 561 11.84 -0.86 4.04
C GLY A 561 13.07 -1.68 4.48
N PHE A 562 13.83 -2.20 3.53
CA PHE A 562 15.04 -3.00 3.73
C PHE A 562 16.07 -2.70 2.63
N ASP A 563 17.24 -3.31 2.72
CA ASP A 563 18.24 -3.41 1.66
C ASP A 563 18.69 -4.85 1.46
N TYR A 564 19.10 -5.19 0.23
CA TYR A 564 19.76 -6.46 -0.09
C TYR A 564 21.27 -6.37 0.14
N GLY A 565 21.90 -7.53 0.38
CA GLY A 565 23.34 -7.67 0.50
C GLY A 565 23.78 -9.11 0.32
N TRP A 566 24.97 -9.32 -0.25
CA TRP A 566 25.56 -10.63 -0.46
C TRP A 566 26.55 -10.96 0.68
N ILE A 567 26.14 -11.85 1.57
CA ILE A 567 26.75 -12.07 2.88
C ILE A 567 27.41 -13.45 2.94
N PRO A 568 28.66 -13.60 3.44
CA PRO A 568 29.30 -14.90 3.59
C PRO A 568 28.45 -15.87 4.44
N PHE A 569 28.39 -17.15 4.04
CA PHE A 569 27.54 -18.14 4.69
C PHE A 569 27.67 -18.19 6.24
N PRO A 570 28.88 -18.16 6.85
CA PRO A 570 29.03 -18.20 8.32
C PRO A 570 28.45 -16.98 9.05
N GLU A 571 28.13 -15.90 8.34
CA GLU A 571 27.41 -14.75 8.87
C GLU A 571 25.90 -14.84 8.60
N ALA A 572 25.50 -15.22 7.38
CA ALA A 572 24.10 -15.44 7.02
C ALA A 572 23.43 -16.56 7.85
N ALA A 573 24.19 -17.60 8.21
CA ALA A 573 23.75 -18.77 8.97
C ALA A 573 23.72 -18.58 10.49
N LYS A 574 24.07 -17.39 11.02
CA LYS A 574 23.94 -17.10 12.46
C LYS A 574 22.49 -17.33 12.94
N PHE A 575 22.33 -17.83 14.16
CA PHE A 575 21.03 -18.01 14.81
C PHE A 575 20.78 -16.88 15.83
N GLY A 576 19.51 -16.58 16.12
CA GLY A 576 19.11 -15.48 17.00
C GLY A 576 19.21 -14.11 16.33
N ASP A 577 19.49 -13.07 17.13
CA ASP A 577 19.57 -11.68 16.67
C ASP A 577 20.71 -11.48 15.67
N LYS A 578 20.36 -11.23 14.41
CA LYS A 578 21.29 -10.88 13.34
C LYS A 578 20.75 -9.72 12.51
N GLU A 579 21.68 -8.95 11.95
CA GLU A 579 21.35 -7.78 11.13
C GLU A 579 20.92 -8.15 9.70
N TRP A 580 21.38 -9.31 9.22
CA TRP A 580 21.17 -9.83 7.88
C TRP A 580 20.40 -11.15 7.93
N HIS A 581 19.19 -11.15 7.41
CA HIS A 581 18.35 -12.34 7.29
C HIS A 581 18.49 -12.86 5.85
N PRO A 582 18.72 -14.16 5.60
CA PRO A 582 18.63 -14.72 4.25
C PRO A 582 17.33 -14.31 3.53
N VAL A 583 17.36 -14.24 2.21
CA VAL A 583 16.13 -14.24 1.39
C VAL A 583 15.74 -15.71 1.20
N HIS A 584 14.70 -16.15 1.89
CA HIS A 584 14.21 -17.52 1.91
C HIS A 584 12.76 -17.62 1.42
N VAL A 585 12.39 -18.81 0.94
CA VAL A 585 10.99 -19.21 0.72
C VAL A 585 10.69 -20.42 1.60
N ASN A 586 9.65 -20.30 2.42
CA ASN A 586 9.37 -21.27 3.48
C ASN A 586 8.87 -22.60 2.93
N ASN A 587 9.32 -23.70 3.52
CA ASN A 587 8.92 -25.05 3.10
C ASN A 587 9.05 -26.07 4.23
N HIS A 588 8.09 -27.00 4.31
CA HIS A 588 8.02 -28.04 5.35
C HIS A 588 9.25 -28.97 5.45
N LYS A 589 10.07 -29.06 4.38
CA LYS A 589 11.32 -29.85 4.37
C LYS A 589 12.58 -29.04 4.73
N GLY A 590 12.47 -27.71 4.87
CA GLY A 590 13.59 -26.77 5.01
C GLY A 590 13.44 -25.59 4.05
N ASP A 591 13.69 -24.38 4.57
CA ASP A 591 13.46 -23.13 3.84
C ASP A 591 14.59 -22.83 2.85
N ILE A 592 14.24 -22.58 1.59
CA ILE A 592 15.23 -22.48 0.51
C ILE A 592 15.59 -21.03 0.25
N SER A 593 16.88 -20.71 0.42
CA SER A 593 17.49 -19.43 0.10
C SER A 593 18.27 -19.50 -1.22
N VAL A 594 18.85 -18.37 -1.64
CA VAL A 594 19.71 -18.27 -2.83
C VAL A 594 21.11 -17.75 -2.45
N GLY A 595 22.13 -18.20 -3.17
CA GLY A 595 23.51 -17.76 -2.94
C GLY A 595 24.44 -18.03 -4.12
N VAL A 596 25.61 -17.43 -4.11
CA VAL A 596 26.66 -17.66 -5.11
C VAL A 596 27.77 -18.52 -4.50
N VAL A 597 28.07 -19.63 -5.16
CA VAL A 597 29.09 -20.60 -4.76
C VAL A 597 30.41 -20.26 -5.45
N ASN A 598 31.48 -20.18 -4.67
CA ASN A 598 32.85 -20.04 -5.15
C ASN A 598 33.48 -21.43 -5.36
N LEU A 599 33.59 -21.84 -6.61
CA LEU A 599 34.05 -23.16 -7.05
C LEU A 599 35.58 -23.25 -7.06
N PRO A 600 36.15 -24.48 -7.01
CA PRO A 600 37.57 -24.71 -7.27
C PRO A 600 38.03 -24.05 -8.57
N GLY A 601 39.20 -23.41 -8.54
CA GLY A 601 39.69 -22.57 -9.65
C GLY A 601 39.11 -21.15 -9.70
N GLY A 602 38.31 -20.73 -8.70
CA GLY A 602 37.86 -19.35 -8.52
C GLY A 602 36.59 -18.97 -9.29
N LYS A 603 35.94 -19.93 -9.97
CA LYS A 603 34.69 -19.67 -10.70
C LYS A 603 33.51 -19.46 -9.76
N GLN A 604 32.53 -18.70 -10.19
CA GLN A 604 31.36 -18.31 -9.39
C GLN A 604 30.07 -18.70 -10.11
N ILE A 605 29.08 -19.26 -9.40
CA ILE A 605 27.77 -19.61 -9.97
C ILE A 605 26.64 -19.40 -8.97
N LEU A 606 25.49 -18.93 -9.45
CA LEU A 606 24.28 -18.75 -8.65
C LEU A 606 23.55 -20.09 -8.44
N ALA A 607 23.17 -20.36 -7.19
CA ALA A 607 22.73 -21.65 -6.67
C ALA A 607 21.58 -21.51 -5.65
N LYS A 608 20.79 -22.57 -5.45
CA LYS A 608 19.94 -22.69 -4.25
C LYS A 608 20.79 -23.03 -3.04
N VAL A 609 20.41 -22.51 -1.87
CA VAL A 609 21.10 -22.71 -0.60
C VAL A 609 20.07 -23.00 0.50
N ASP A 610 20.12 -24.19 1.08
CA ASP A 610 19.51 -24.49 2.37
C ASP A 610 20.51 -24.05 3.45
N VAL A 611 20.18 -22.95 4.13
CA VAL A 611 21.05 -22.35 5.14
C VAL A 611 21.02 -23.13 6.45
N ARG A 612 19.93 -23.88 6.73
CA ARG A 612 19.75 -24.62 7.98
C ARG A 612 20.43 -25.99 7.94
N ASN A 613 20.38 -26.66 6.79
CA ASN A 613 21.01 -27.96 6.55
C ASN A 613 22.39 -27.82 5.86
N GLU A 614 22.96 -26.62 5.86
CA GLU A 614 24.27 -26.26 5.28
C GLU A 614 24.52 -26.83 3.87
N LYS A 615 23.57 -26.71 2.94
CA LYS A 615 23.64 -27.37 1.62
C LYS A 615 23.37 -26.41 0.47
N TYR A 616 24.15 -26.51 -0.62
CA TYR A 616 23.83 -25.83 -1.88
C TYR A 616 23.53 -26.81 -3.02
N GLY A 617 22.90 -26.32 -4.09
CA GLY A 617 22.80 -27.02 -5.37
C GLY A 617 22.72 -26.05 -6.55
N TYR A 618 23.40 -26.35 -7.66
CA TYR A 618 23.25 -25.63 -8.93
C TYR A 618 23.20 -26.59 -10.12
N GLY A 619 22.47 -26.21 -11.17
CA GLY A 619 22.41 -26.99 -12.42
C GLY A 619 23.62 -26.72 -13.30
N HIS A 620 24.29 -27.75 -13.81
CA HIS A 620 25.28 -27.65 -14.88
C HIS A 620 25.43 -29.00 -15.61
N GLU A 621 25.76 -28.98 -16.91
CA GLU A 621 25.95 -30.16 -17.76
C GLU A 621 24.87 -31.25 -17.63
N GLY A 622 23.62 -30.85 -17.36
CA GLY A 622 22.48 -31.77 -17.22
C GLY A 622 22.27 -32.34 -15.80
N LYS A 623 23.07 -31.94 -14.81
CA LYS A 623 23.04 -32.47 -13.43
C LYS A 623 22.97 -31.38 -12.38
N GLU A 624 22.49 -31.74 -11.18
CA GLU A 624 22.69 -30.93 -9.99
C GLU A 624 24.10 -31.20 -9.42
N HIS A 625 24.89 -30.14 -9.30
CA HIS A 625 26.13 -30.13 -8.53
C HIS A 625 25.83 -29.56 -7.14
N SER A 626 25.99 -30.37 -6.10
CA SER A 626 25.70 -30.02 -4.71
C SER A 626 26.85 -30.34 -3.77
N ALA A 627 27.04 -29.54 -2.73
CA ALA A 627 27.87 -29.87 -1.58
C ALA A 627 27.18 -29.44 -0.27
N GLN A 628 27.68 -29.96 0.85
CA GLN A 628 27.06 -29.80 2.16
C GLN A 628 28.07 -29.55 3.28
N ALA A 629 27.57 -29.16 4.45
CA ALA A 629 28.34 -28.81 5.65
C ALA A 629 29.45 -27.80 5.34
N LYS A 630 30.68 -28.06 5.80
CA LYS A 630 31.86 -27.20 5.61
C LYS A 630 32.07 -26.76 4.16
N ALA A 631 31.80 -27.62 3.18
CA ALA A 631 31.98 -27.29 1.76
C ALA A 631 30.98 -26.22 1.29
N CYS A 632 29.78 -26.16 1.87
CA CYS A 632 28.84 -25.06 1.65
C CYS A 632 29.29 -23.80 2.40
N ALA A 633 29.61 -23.94 3.70
CA ALA A 633 29.96 -22.82 4.58
C ALA A 633 31.24 -22.07 4.15
N ASP A 634 32.27 -22.76 3.66
CA ASP A 634 33.52 -22.16 3.20
C ASP A 634 33.37 -21.40 1.87
N THR A 635 32.42 -21.80 1.00
CA THR A 635 32.39 -21.37 -0.41
C THR A 635 31.22 -20.46 -0.77
N THR A 636 30.17 -20.40 0.04
CA THR A 636 28.90 -19.76 -0.34
C THR A 636 28.78 -18.33 0.18
N ILE A 637 28.27 -17.44 -0.68
CA ILE A 637 27.84 -16.08 -0.32
C ILE A 637 26.33 -16.00 -0.55
N VAL A 638 25.56 -15.91 0.53
CA VAL A 638 24.09 -15.98 0.54
C VAL A 638 23.50 -14.59 0.27
N LEU A 639 22.38 -14.51 -0.45
CA LEU A 639 21.61 -13.28 -0.54
C LEU A 639 20.84 -13.06 0.77
N CYS A 640 21.07 -11.92 1.41
CA CYS A 640 20.36 -11.50 2.59
C CYS A 640 19.64 -10.16 2.37
N ARG A 641 18.67 -9.91 3.24
CA ARG A 641 17.90 -8.67 3.41
C ARG A 641 18.10 -8.13 4.84
N LYS A 642 18.24 -6.81 4.98
CA LYS A 642 18.44 -6.09 6.24
C LYS A 642 17.39 -4.99 6.41
N PRO A 643 16.63 -4.93 7.51
CA PRO A 643 15.64 -3.88 7.72
C PRO A 643 16.28 -2.49 7.83
N LYS A 644 15.64 -1.49 7.25
CA LYS A 644 16.00 -0.07 7.42
C LYS A 644 15.50 0.44 8.79
N PRO A 645 16.12 1.50 9.36
CA PRO A 645 15.67 2.07 10.61
C PRO A 645 14.18 2.42 10.60
N GLY A 646 13.44 1.93 11.61
CA GLY A 646 11.98 2.09 11.72
C GLY A 646 11.15 0.97 11.09
N TYR A 647 11.76 0.03 10.36
CA TYR A 647 11.09 -1.12 9.75
C TYR A 647 11.44 -2.42 10.47
N LYS A 648 10.61 -3.44 10.26
CA LYS A 648 10.87 -4.84 10.60
C LYS A 648 10.62 -5.68 9.34
N LEU A 649 11.34 -6.77 9.18
CA LEU A 649 11.02 -7.78 8.18
C LEU A 649 9.92 -8.68 8.72
N ASP A 650 9.02 -9.13 7.84
CA ASP A 650 8.16 -10.28 8.11
C ASP A 650 9.03 -11.56 8.00
N GLY A 651 8.88 -12.46 8.96
CA GLY A 651 9.70 -13.68 9.14
C GLY A 651 9.15 -14.93 8.45
#